data_AF-A0A955J7Q9-F1
#
_entry.id   AF-A0A955J7Q9-F1
#
_cell.length_a   1.000
_cell.length_b   1.000
_cell.length_c   1.000
_cell.angle_alpha   90.00
_cell.angle_beta   90.00
_cell.angle_gamma   90.00
#
_symmetry.space_group_name_H-M   'P 1'
#
loop_
_entity.id
_entity.type
_entity.pdbx_description
1 polymer ?
#
loop_
_entity_poly.entity_id
_entity_poly.type
_entity_poly.pdbx_seq_one_letter_code
_entity_poly.pdbx_strand_id
1 'polypeptide(L)'
;MVESGTPVGGGGGLDEQRAVRLAKLEALKAEGTVPYADRFARTHDLVGVRQAAEATDGTPAADAPLVRTAGRVMTVRPFGRLVFLHLQDGSGRCQVALDEKDVGAEVIERFSRFVDLGDHIGVEGRVGRTKKGEPTLFATSWTFLSKALRPLPEKWKGLGDLEARQRERYLDLVSNPDTRARFRLRTRFVREMRRYLDDHGFEEVDTPVLQTKASGALARPFHSHHNALDLPVVLRIAPETWLKQCVAGGLDRVYEIARCFRNEGMDPSHLQDFTLVEWYAAYWDFRDNMAFTESLVLHLLDEVVGSRVIEHGGRTIDFTPPWPVRPMRDLIRDDCGIDVEAHPTADGLRAAIQAAKIRLERDDLDVVGRGTLIDLLYKKVSRPKLIDPVFVTEHPIDLSPLARRSDVAPLRTDRYQLVVNTWEVINAYSELVDPIDQRQRFEAQASARAGGDDEALEVDEDYLRCMEHGMPPMSGWGMGLERFLALVTDQDNLREVVLFPLMRPLGHGAEAAPEGDEGTATREAAAAPVESAVPSSPATSIDVSDIAGAAADDVADLGIDESTARALFDEWVETPSLRRQMEMTRVVMGALARHRGANELAWRMIGLLHNLDYDREKDPQRHTLVAAEVLRDAGMHPAAIHAICAHNDKNLEGTGITCTSALDHALSASEAVVGLLHAAAQVLPSKAVADLKVKSAVKRHRDPKFAATVERDLIERSAALGLSLEAFYELAIEALKAEPVG
;
A
#
# COMPACT_ATOMS: atom_id res chain seq x y z
N MET A 1 17.22 58.95 -9.43
CA MET A 1 18.10 57.84 -9.00
C MET A 1 17.27 56.96 -8.09
N VAL A 2 16.70 55.91 -8.66
CA VAL A 2 15.91 54.89 -7.95
C VAL A 2 16.47 53.58 -8.43
N GLU A 3 17.05 52.82 -7.51
CA GLU A 3 17.82 51.61 -7.80
C GLU A 3 16.94 50.53 -8.44
N SER A 4 17.49 49.98 -9.52
CA SER A 4 17.01 48.80 -10.23
C SER A 4 16.99 47.60 -9.29
N GLY A 5 15.80 47.14 -8.91
CA GLY A 5 15.60 45.91 -8.16
C GLY A 5 16.05 44.68 -8.96
N THR A 6 17.11 44.05 -8.46
CA THR A 6 17.63 42.74 -8.87
C THR A 6 16.52 41.68 -8.76
N PRO A 7 16.39 40.73 -9.72
CA PRO A 7 15.44 39.65 -9.59
C PRO A 7 15.89 38.74 -8.45
N VAL A 8 15.07 38.62 -7.41
CA VAL A 8 15.31 37.67 -6.31
C VAL A 8 15.17 36.26 -6.87
N GLY A 9 16.32 35.67 -7.21
CA GLY A 9 16.47 34.28 -7.57
C GLY A 9 16.08 33.37 -6.40
N GLY A 10 15.48 32.23 -6.73
CA GLY A 10 15.02 31.23 -5.78
C GLY A 10 16.12 30.73 -4.86
N GLY A 11 15.89 30.88 -3.56
CA GLY A 11 16.76 30.34 -2.50
C GLY A 11 16.13 30.37 -1.11
N GLY A 12 14.82 30.63 -1.01
CA GLY A 12 14.10 30.58 0.27
C GLY A 12 13.36 29.26 0.45
N GLY A 13 13.37 28.72 1.67
CA GLY A 13 12.68 27.49 2.04
C GLY A 13 11.16 27.56 1.74
N LEU A 14 10.49 26.39 1.69
CA LEU A 14 9.05 26.30 1.36
C LEU A 14 8.18 27.21 2.26
N ASP A 15 8.55 27.36 3.53
CA ASP A 15 7.82 28.19 4.49
C ASP A 15 8.02 29.69 4.27
N GLU A 16 9.21 30.12 3.81
CA GLU A 16 9.45 31.51 3.43
C GLU A 16 8.63 31.89 2.20
N GLN A 17 8.57 31.00 1.18
CA GLN A 17 7.72 31.23 0.02
C GLN A 17 6.23 31.29 0.39
N ARG A 18 5.80 30.49 1.37
CA ARG A 18 4.44 30.54 1.89
C ARG A 18 4.15 31.85 2.61
N ALA A 19 5.09 32.35 3.43
CA ALA A 19 4.95 33.63 4.12
C ALA A 19 4.82 34.81 3.12
N VAL A 20 5.64 34.82 2.06
CA VAL A 20 5.53 35.83 0.99
C VAL A 20 4.17 35.77 0.28
N ARG A 21 3.67 34.56 -0.03
CA ARG A 21 2.35 34.38 -0.67
C ARG A 21 1.20 34.79 0.24
N LEU A 22 1.33 34.60 1.55
CA LEU A 22 0.37 35.10 2.56
C LEU A 22 0.36 36.63 2.61
N ALA A 23 1.52 37.28 2.61
CA ALA A 23 1.58 38.74 2.57
C ALA A 23 0.91 39.31 1.30
N LYS A 24 1.12 38.67 0.14
CA LYS A 24 0.43 39.03 -1.11
C LYS A 24 -1.09 38.81 -1.02
N LEU A 25 -1.54 37.76 -0.35
CA LEU A 25 -2.97 37.50 -0.12
C LEU A 25 -3.62 38.63 0.69
N GLU A 26 -2.99 39.06 1.78
CA GLU A 26 -3.53 40.15 2.60
C GLU A 26 -3.53 41.48 1.85
N ALA A 27 -2.50 41.75 1.05
CA ALA A 27 -2.47 42.93 0.18
C ALA A 27 -3.57 42.90 -0.90
N LEU A 28 -3.87 41.73 -1.50
CA LEU A 28 -5.00 41.58 -2.43
C LEU A 28 -6.34 41.93 -1.77
N LYS A 29 -6.56 41.46 -0.53
CA LYS A 29 -7.77 41.77 0.24
C LYS A 29 -7.86 43.25 0.59
N ALA A 30 -6.75 43.87 0.98
CA ALA A 30 -6.70 45.29 1.32
C ALA A 30 -7.06 46.19 0.12
N GLU A 31 -6.77 45.76 -1.10
CA GLU A 31 -7.17 46.45 -2.34
C GLU A 31 -8.61 46.11 -2.79
N GLY A 32 -9.38 45.41 -1.97
CA GLY A 32 -10.77 45.02 -2.28
C GLY A 32 -10.89 43.91 -3.33
N THR A 33 -9.80 43.22 -3.69
CA THR A 33 -9.86 42.07 -4.60
C THR A 33 -10.33 40.85 -3.85
N VAL A 34 -11.29 40.11 -4.40
CA VAL A 34 -11.70 38.79 -3.88
C VAL A 34 -10.64 37.75 -4.31
N PRO A 35 -9.82 37.20 -3.39
CA PRO A 35 -8.69 36.35 -3.76
C PRO A 35 -9.10 34.88 -4.00
N TYR A 36 -10.34 34.52 -3.67
CA TYR A 36 -10.98 33.23 -3.89
C TYR A 36 -12.38 33.48 -4.46
N ALA A 37 -12.46 33.52 -5.78
CA ALA A 37 -13.69 33.83 -6.49
C ALA A 37 -14.69 32.66 -6.42
N ASP A 38 -15.97 32.99 -6.26
CA ASP A 38 -17.08 32.03 -6.30
C ASP A 38 -17.24 31.37 -7.69
N ARG A 39 -17.16 32.19 -8.76
CA ARG A 39 -17.38 31.71 -10.13
C ARG A 39 -16.63 32.53 -11.19
N PHE A 40 -16.36 31.89 -12.33
CA PHE A 40 -15.90 32.55 -13.55
C PHE A 40 -16.48 31.85 -14.78
N ALA A 41 -17.29 32.56 -15.57
CA ALA A 41 -17.90 32.01 -16.78
C ALA A 41 -16.85 31.91 -17.90
N ARG A 42 -16.63 30.69 -18.41
CA ARG A 42 -15.76 30.43 -19.56
C ARG A 42 -16.59 30.26 -20.82
N THR A 43 -16.10 30.76 -21.95
CA THR A 43 -16.64 30.41 -23.27
C THR A 43 -15.91 29.22 -23.89
N HIS A 44 -14.64 29.02 -23.53
CA HIS A 44 -13.80 27.93 -24.04
C HIS A 44 -12.90 27.36 -22.94
N ASP A 45 -12.58 26.06 -23.02
CA ASP A 45 -11.43 25.49 -22.31
C ASP A 45 -10.11 25.87 -23.03
N LEU A 46 -8.96 25.56 -22.43
CA LEU A 46 -7.68 26.03 -22.97
C LEU A 46 -7.31 25.35 -24.30
N VAL A 47 -7.70 24.09 -24.51
CA VAL A 47 -7.48 23.42 -25.80
C VAL A 47 -8.35 24.04 -26.90
N GLY A 48 -9.61 24.35 -26.60
CA GLY A 48 -10.51 25.05 -27.53
C GLY A 48 -10.00 26.44 -27.89
N VAL A 49 -9.44 27.20 -26.93
CA VAL A 49 -8.75 28.48 -27.21
C VAL A 49 -7.58 28.27 -28.16
N ARG A 50 -6.76 27.25 -27.91
CA ARG A 50 -5.58 26.94 -28.75
C ARG A 50 -6.00 26.57 -30.18
N GLN A 51 -7.01 25.72 -30.34
CA GLN A 51 -7.54 25.32 -31.64
C GLN A 51 -8.15 26.51 -32.41
N ALA A 52 -8.90 27.37 -31.72
CA ALA A 52 -9.44 28.60 -32.32
C ALA A 52 -8.32 29.54 -32.77
N ALA A 53 -7.26 29.71 -31.96
CA ALA A 53 -6.08 30.46 -32.34
C ALA A 53 -5.31 29.81 -33.51
N GLU A 54 -5.30 28.48 -33.58
CA GLU A 54 -4.67 27.76 -34.69
C GLU A 54 -5.35 28.02 -36.04
N ALA A 55 -6.65 28.29 -36.03
CA ALA A 55 -7.43 28.63 -37.22
C ALA A 55 -7.27 30.09 -37.68
N THR A 56 -6.38 30.88 -37.05
CA THR A 56 -6.14 32.29 -37.40
C THR A 56 -4.74 32.52 -37.98
N ASP A 57 -4.60 33.62 -38.73
CA ASP A 57 -3.32 34.09 -39.27
C ASP A 57 -2.81 35.32 -38.51
N GLY A 58 -1.70 35.17 -37.79
CA GLY A 58 -1.03 36.26 -37.10
C GLY A 58 -1.80 36.82 -35.89
N THR A 59 -1.48 38.05 -35.49
CA THR A 59 -2.10 38.71 -34.33
C THR A 59 -3.56 39.09 -34.62
N PRO A 60 -4.47 39.01 -33.64
CA PRO A 60 -5.88 39.26 -33.87
C PRO A 60 -6.15 40.73 -34.24
N ALA A 61 -7.16 40.95 -35.09
CA ALA A 61 -7.71 42.28 -35.32
C ALA A 61 -8.42 42.81 -34.06
N ALA A 62 -8.52 44.14 -33.92
CA ALA A 62 -9.12 44.78 -32.76
C ALA A 62 -10.62 44.47 -32.58
N ASP A 63 -11.31 44.09 -33.66
CA ASP A 63 -12.72 43.71 -33.70
C ASP A 63 -12.94 42.19 -33.62
N ALA A 64 -11.88 41.38 -33.50
CA ALA A 64 -12.04 39.94 -33.36
C ALA A 64 -12.82 39.56 -32.09
N PRO A 65 -13.64 38.50 -32.12
CA PRO A 65 -14.46 38.08 -30.99
C PRO A 65 -13.65 37.81 -29.73
N LEU A 66 -14.21 38.19 -28.58
CA LEU A 66 -13.61 37.91 -27.28
C LEU A 66 -13.93 36.48 -26.84
N VAL A 67 -12.91 35.84 -26.28
CA VAL A 67 -12.96 34.53 -25.66
C VAL A 67 -12.61 34.67 -24.19
N ARG A 68 -13.35 33.97 -23.34
CA ARG A 68 -13.12 33.91 -21.89
C ARG A 68 -12.68 32.51 -21.52
N THR A 69 -11.56 32.41 -20.84
CA THR A 69 -11.02 31.15 -20.34
C THR A 69 -10.40 31.34 -18.96
N ALA A 70 -10.04 30.24 -18.30
CA ALA A 70 -9.39 30.29 -16.99
C ALA A 70 -8.47 29.09 -16.82
N GLY A 71 -7.47 29.25 -15.95
CA GLY A 71 -6.61 28.14 -15.59
C GLY A 71 -5.54 28.53 -14.57
N ARG A 72 -4.75 27.53 -14.20
CA ARG A 72 -3.59 27.64 -13.32
C ARG A 72 -2.42 28.27 -14.05
N VAL A 73 -1.79 29.29 -13.47
CA VAL A 73 -0.58 29.92 -13.99
C VAL A 73 0.61 28.97 -13.83
N MET A 74 1.11 28.44 -14.95
CA MET A 74 2.21 27.48 -14.97
C MET A 74 3.57 28.12 -15.22
N THR A 75 3.60 29.22 -15.98
CA THR A 75 4.83 29.93 -16.34
C THR A 75 4.52 31.40 -16.50
N VAL A 76 5.45 32.29 -16.14
CA VAL A 76 5.38 33.73 -16.43
C VAL A 76 6.74 34.17 -17.00
N ARG A 77 6.73 34.95 -18.08
CA ARG A 77 7.91 35.46 -18.80
C ARG A 77 7.70 36.94 -19.13
N PRO A 78 8.23 37.86 -18.32
CA PRO A 78 8.12 39.29 -18.58
C PRO A 78 9.15 39.76 -19.64
N PHE A 79 8.72 40.67 -20.52
CA PHE A 79 9.50 41.33 -21.57
C PHE A 79 9.23 42.84 -21.56
N GLY A 80 9.45 43.48 -20.41
CA GLY A 80 9.11 44.89 -20.20
C GLY A 80 7.60 45.10 -20.26
N ARG A 81 7.10 45.66 -21.36
CA ARG A 81 5.68 46.00 -21.58
C ARG A 81 4.79 44.82 -21.98
N LEU A 82 5.37 43.65 -22.17
CA LEU A 82 4.69 42.44 -22.63
C LEU A 82 4.99 41.30 -21.67
N VAL A 83 3.97 40.59 -21.20
CA VAL A 83 4.12 39.43 -20.33
C VAL A 83 3.49 38.22 -21.01
N PHE A 84 4.29 37.17 -21.22
CA PHE A 84 3.77 35.89 -21.66
C PHE A 84 3.62 34.94 -20.49
N LEU A 85 2.50 34.24 -20.43
CA LEU A 85 2.27 33.18 -19.47
C LEU A 85 1.64 31.96 -20.14
N HIS A 86 1.65 30.84 -19.43
CA HIS A 86 0.85 29.67 -19.80
C HIS A 86 -0.15 29.39 -18.71
N LEU A 87 -1.40 29.22 -19.10
CA LEU A 87 -2.44 28.66 -18.25
C LEU A 87 -2.55 27.16 -18.49
N GLN A 88 -2.96 26.43 -17.46
CA GLN A 88 -3.31 25.01 -17.54
C GLN A 88 -4.65 24.74 -16.86
N ASP A 89 -5.49 23.95 -17.51
CA ASP A 89 -6.77 23.47 -16.98
C ASP A 89 -6.89 21.96 -17.23
N GLY A 90 -8.10 21.41 -17.04
CA GLY A 90 -8.35 20.00 -17.26
C GLY A 90 -8.20 19.55 -18.72
N SER A 91 -8.24 20.46 -19.70
CA SER A 91 -8.11 20.15 -21.13
C SER A 91 -6.65 20.11 -21.57
N GLY A 92 -5.84 21.08 -21.15
CA GLY A 92 -4.46 21.23 -21.60
C GLY A 92 -3.84 22.57 -21.20
N ARG A 93 -2.97 23.11 -22.07
CA ARG A 93 -2.28 24.40 -21.88
C ARG A 93 -2.54 25.35 -23.05
N CYS A 94 -2.58 26.64 -22.76
CA CYS A 94 -2.59 27.71 -23.76
C CYS A 94 -1.69 28.86 -23.32
N GLN A 95 -0.98 29.47 -24.28
CA GLN A 95 -0.24 30.70 -24.05
C GLN A 95 -1.22 31.88 -23.95
N VAL A 96 -0.93 32.81 -23.05
CA VAL A 96 -1.59 34.10 -22.91
C VAL A 96 -0.55 35.21 -23.02
N ALA A 97 -0.90 36.30 -23.68
CA ALA A 97 -0.09 37.52 -23.76
C ALA A 97 -0.84 38.68 -23.10
N LEU A 98 -0.21 39.34 -22.14
CA LEU A 98 -0.64 40.64 -21.62
C LEU A 98 0.28 41.72 -22.19
N ASP A 99 -0.22 42.53 -23.11
CA ASP A 99 0.49 43.68 -23.68
C ASP A 99 -0.03 44.97 -23.01
N GLU A 100 0.88 45.80 -22.52
CA GLU A 100 0.57 47.13 -21.94
C GLU A 100 -0.31 47.97 -22.87
N LYS A 101 -0.17 47.83 -24.20
CA LYS A 101 -1.00 48.55 -25.17
C LYS A 101 -2.48 48.17 -25.10
N ASP A 102 -2.78 46.93 -24.73
CA ASP A 102 -4.13 46.38 -24.69
C ASP A 102 -4.75 46.48 -23.29
N VAL A 103 -3.95 46.28 -22.24
CA VAL A 103 -4.45 46.22 -20.85
C VAL A 103 -4.06 47.43 -19.98
N GLY A 104 -3.08 48.24 -20.40
CA GLY A 104 -2.55 49.37 -19.63
C GLY A 104 -1.43 49.01 -18.64
N ALA A 105 -0.60 50.00 -18.29
CA ALA A 105 0.57 49.83 -17.44
C ALA A 105 0.22 49.40 -16.00
N GLU A 106 -0.84 49.97 -15.42
CA GLU A 106 -1.32 49.63 -14.07
C GLU A 106 -1.73 48.15 -13.98
N VAL A 107 -2.30 47.59 -15.04
CA VAL A 107 -2.72 46.18 -15.07
C VAL A 107 -1.51 45.24 -15.14
N ILE A 108 -0.46 45.61 -15.88
CA ILE A 108 0.81 44.87 -15.94
C ILE A 108 1.52 44.91 -14.58
N GLU A 109 1.57 46.07 -13.93
CA GLU A 109 2.15 46.22 -12.61
C GLU A 109 1.38 45.40 -11.57
N ARG A 110 0.05 45.50 -11.56
CA ARG A 110 -0.82 44.72 -10.67
C ARG A 110 -0.65 43.21 -10.89
N PHE A 111 -0.58 42.75 -12.14
CA PHE A 111 -0.30 41.35 -12.45
C PHE A 111 1.04 40.91 -11.86
N SER A 112 2.10 41.68 -12.11
CA SER A 112 3.46 41.37 -11.66
C SER A 112 3.60 41.37 -10.13
N ARG A 113 2.84 42.23 -9.45
CA ARG A 113 2.83 42.33 -7.98
C ARG A 113 2.16 41.12 -7.33
N PHE A 114 1.02 40.67 -7.86
CA PHE A 114 0.15 39.73 -7.14
C PHE A 114 0.13 38.30 -7.65
N VAL A 115 0.36 38.08 -8.94
CA VAL A 115 0.25 36.75 -9.55
C VAL A 115 1.55 35.98 -9.38
N ASP A 116 1.45 34.78 -8.83
CA ASP A 116 2.52 33.81 -8.68
C ASP A 116 2.22 32.53 -9.45
N LEU A 117 3.25 31.72 -9.70
CA LEU A 117 3.06 30.37 -10.23
C LEU A 117 2.18 29.55 -9.29
N GLY A 118 1.23 28.83 -9.87
CA GLY A 118 0.23 28.02 -9.15
C GLY A 118 -1.10 28.72 -8.90
N ASP A 119 -1.16 30.06 -8.98
CA ASP A 119 -2.43 30.80 -8.86
C ASP A 119 -3.39 30.44 -10.00
N HIS A 120 -4.69 30.61 -9.77
CA HIS A 120 -5.69 30.53 -10.84
C HIS A 120 -6.16 31.93 -11.23
N ILE A 121 -6.22 32.18 -12.53
CA ILE A 121 -6.74 33.41 -13.09
C ILE A 121 -7.73 33.13 -14.23
N GLY A 122 -8.66 34.04 -14.41
CA GLY A 122 -9.53 34.14 -15.58
C GLY A 122 -8.95 35.17 -16.54
N VAL A 123 -9.08 34.93 -17.84
CA VAL A 123 -8.60 35.82 -18.89
C VAL A 123 -9.69 35.98 -19.93
N GLU A 124 -9.94 37.22 -20.33
CA GLU A 124 -10.70 37.55 -21.52
C GLU A 124 -9.75 38.15 -22.56
N GLY A 125 -9.90 37.76 -23.81
CA GLY A 125 -9.01 38.22 -24.86
C GLY A 125 -9.39 37.73 -26.24
N ARG A 126 -8.52 38.00 -27.21
CA ARG A 126 -8.71 37.62 -28.61
C ARG A 126 -7.75 36.51 -29.00
N VAL A 127 -8.23 35.52 -29.75
CA VAL A 127 -7.42 34.40 -30.22
C VAL A 127 -6.58 34.80 -31.42
N GLY A 128 -5.31 34.41 -31.44
CA GLY A 128 -4.40 34.69 -32.55
C GLY A 128 -3.12 33.88 -32.48
N ARG A 129 -2.15 34.21 -33.34
CA ARG A 129 -0.79 33.66 -33.30
C ARG A 129 0.25 34.75 -33.09
N THR A 130 1.29 34.44 -32.33
CA THR A 130 2.47 35.32 -32.26
C THR A 130 3.24 35.33 -33.59
N LYS A 131 4.21 36.24 -33.74
CA LYS A 131 5.14 36.24 -34.90
C LYS A 131 5.90 34.92 -35.10
N LYS A 132 6.02 34.10 -34.04
CA LYS A 132 6.67 32.77 -34.09
C LYS A 132 5.67 31.64 -34.38
N GLY A 133 4.41 31.95 -34.65
CA GLY A 133 3.36 30.97 -34.94
C GLY A 133 2.65 30.37 -33.71
N GLU A 134 3.13 30.66 -32.48
CA GLU A 134 2.56 30.12 -31.25
C GLU A 134 1.09 30.58 -31.05
N PRO A 135 0.12 29.65 -30.96
CA PRO A 135 -1.28 29.98 -30.66
C PRO A 135 -1.40 30.66 -29.29
N THR A 136 -2.04 31.81 -29.24
CA THR A 136 -2.03 32.70 -28.07
C THR A 136 -3.37 33.41 -27.89
N LEU A 137 -3.80 33.53 -26.63
CA LEU A 137 -4.86 34.45 -26.23
C LEU A 137 -4.25 35.81 -25.88
N PHE A 138 -4.55 36.84 -26.67
CA PHE A 138 -4.12 38.22 -26.42
C PHE A 138 -5.12 38.86 -25.46
N ALA A 139 -4.73 38.99 -24.19
CA ALA A 139 -5.60 39.39 -23.10
C ALA A 139 -6.01 40.86 -23.21
N THR A 140 -7.31 41.12 -23.07
CA THR A 140 -7.87 42.47 -22.86
C THR A 140 -8.16 42.72 -21.38
N SER A 141 -8.38 41.66 -20.61
CA SER A 141 -8.52 41.74 -19.16
C SER A 141 -8.16 40.42 -18.49
N TRP A 142 -7.87 40.49 -17.19
CA TRP A 142 -7.69 39.30 -16.36
C TRP A 142 -8.36 39.47 -15.00
N THR A 143 -8.75 38.36 -14.39
CA THR A 143 -9.42 38.30 -13.08
C THR A 143 -8.68 37.32 -12.18
N PHE A 144 -8.37 37.73 -10.96
CA PHE A 144 -7.81 36.85 -9.95
C PHE A 144 -8.89 35.85 -9.49
N LEU A 145 -8.62 34.55 -9.50
CA LEU A 145 -9.62 33.53 -9.12
C LEU A 145 -9.27 32.79 -7.85
N SER A 146 -8.01 32.37 -7.67
CA SER A 146 -7.60 31.65 -6.46
C SER A 146 -6.11 31.83 -6.21
N LYS A 147 -5.75 32.22 -4.98
CA LYS A 147 -4.35 32.31 -4.56
C LYS A 147 -3.80 30.93 -4.19
N ALA A 148 -2.62 30.60 -4.68
CA ALA A 148 -1.83 29.45 -4.24
C ALA A 148 -0.85 29.89 -3.15
N LEU A 149 -1.02 29.35 -1.95
CA LEU A 149 -0.15 29.66 -0.80
C LEU A 149 1.12 28.82 -0.75
N ARG A 150 1.16 27.68 -1.44
CA ARG A 150 2.36 26.87 -1.63
C ARG A 150 2.80 26.94 -3.10
N PRO A 151 4.12 26.95 -3.37
CA PRO A 151 4.62 26.87 -4.73
C PRO A 151 4.31 25.50 -5.35
N LEU A 152 4.25 25.46 -6.68
CA LEU A 152 4.29 24.20 -7.42
C LEU A 152 5.71 23.58 -7.34
N PRO A 153 5.85 22.26 -7.51
CA PRO A 153 7.15 21.61 -7.65
C PRO A 153 7.99 22.22 -8.78
N GLU A 154 9.32 22.17 -8.64
CA GLU A 154 10.22 22.75 -9.63
C GLU A 154 10.04 22.12 -11.03
N LYS A 155 9.95 23.00 -12.03
CA LYS A 155 9.53 22.71 -13.40
C LYS A 155 10.39 21.69 -14.15
N TRP A 156 11.63 21.47 -13.73
CA TRP A 156 12.61 20.61 -14.42
C TRP A 156 12.78 19.21 -13.81
N LYS A 157 12.32 19.00 -12.57
CA LYS A 157 12.44 17.70 -11.91
C LYS A 157 11.16 16.86 -11.98
N GLY A 158 10.03 17.48 -12.33
CA GLY A 158 8.71 16.87 -12.08
C GLY A 158 8.55 16.54 -10.60
N LEU A 159 7.42 15.93 -10.24
CA LEU A 159 7.39 15.18 -8.98
C LEU A 159 8.02 13.82 -9.30
N GLY A 160 9.34 13.72 -9.20
CA GLY A 160 10.07 12.51 -9.62
C GLY A 160 10.00 11.37 -8.61
N ASP A 161 9.89 11.71 -7.32
CA ASP A 161 9.78 10.74 -6.24
C ASP A 161 8.43 10.01 -6.26
N LEU A 162 8.46 8.68 -6.25
CA LEU A 162 7.27 7.82 -6.37
C LEU A 162 6.34 8.00 -5.17
N GLU A 163 6.88 8.07 -3.97
CA GLU A 163 6.09 8.21 -2.75
C GLU A 163 5.39 9.58 -2.71
N ALA A 164 6.11 10.65 -3.05
CA ALA A 164 5.55 11.99 -3.18
C ALA A 164 4.42 12.01 -4.22
N ARG A 165 4.54 11.29 -5.35
CA ARG A 165 3.49 11.25 -6.39
C ARG A 165 2.22 10.60 -5.86
N GLN A 166 2.39 9.53 -5.08
CA GLN A 166 1.28 8.78 -4.49
C GLN A 166 0.58 9.57 -3.38
N ARG A 167 1.34 10.32 -2.57
CA ARG A 167 0.80 11.17 -1.48
C ARG A 167 0.17 12.46 -2.00
N GLU A 168 0.87 13.14 -2.89
CA GLU A 168 0.50 14.45 -3.43
C GLU A 168 -0.01 14.30 -4.87
N ARG A 169 -0.94 13.35 -5.10
CA ARG A 169 -1.46 13.06 -6.45
C ARG A 169 -1.97 14.31 -7.17
N TYR A 170 -2.51 15.28 -6.43
CA TYR A 170 -2.95 16.56 -6.98
C TYR A 170 -1.80 17.38 -7.60
N LEU A 171 -0.57 17.30 -7.08
CA LEU A 171 0.61 17.91 -7.69
C LEU A 171 1.17 17.07 -8.84
N ASP A 172 1.14 15.74 -8.70
CA ASP A 172 1.51 14.80 -9.76
C ASP A 172 0.66 15.01 -11.02
N LEU A 173 -0.67 15.05 -10.89
CA LEU A 173 -1.60 15.32 -11.99
C LEU A 173 -1.37 16.69 -12.66
N VAL A 174 -0.88 17.69 -11.90
CA VAL A 174 -0.55 19.01 -12.46
C VAL A 174 0.76 18.96 -13.25
N SER A 175 1.73 18.19 -12.77
CA SER A 175 3.13 18.21 -13.22
C SER A 175 3.44 17.18 -14.30
N ASN A 176 2.80 16.01 -14.24
CA ASN A 176 3.09 14.85 -15.08
C ASN A 176 1.90 14.55 -16.03
N PRO A 177 2.01 14.87 -17.34
CA PRO A 177 0.99 14.56 -18.33
C PRO A 177 0.68 13.06 -18.46
N ASP A 178 1.69 12.21 -18.30
CA ASP A 178 1.54 10.75 -18.45
C ASP A 178 0.66 10.15 -17.35
N THR A 179 0.83 10.61 -16.10
CA THR A 179 -0.09 10.29 -14.99
C THR A 179 -1.53 10.62 -15.37
N ARG A 180 -1.79 11.81 -15.91
CA ARG A 180 -3.15 12.19 -16.36
C ARG A 180 -3.65 11.30 -17.49
N ALA A 181 -2.81 10.96 -18.46
CA ALA A 181 -3.17 10.10 -19.57
C ALA A 181 -3.58 8.71 -19.07
N ARG A 182 -2.84 8.15 -18.11
CA ARG A 182 -3.14 6.86 -17.46
C ARG A 182 -4.48 6.87 -16.74
N PHE A 183 -4.80 7.89 -15.95
CA PHE A 183 -6.11 7.97 -15.29
C PHE A 183 -7.27 8.22 -16.26
N ARG A 184 -7.05 8.97 -17.35
CA ARG A 184 -8.04 9.07 -18.43
C ARG A 184 -8.25 7.74 -19.14
N LEU A 185 -7.19 6.95 -19.34
CA LEU A 185 -7.28 5.60 -19.89
C LEU A 185 -8.11 4.71 -18.97
N ARG A 186 -7.85 4.71 -17.66
CA ARG A 186 -8.69 4.02 -16.66
C ARG A 186 -10.17 4.37 -16.80
N THR A 187 -10.52 5.65 -16.89
CA THR A 187 -11.92 6.08 -17.07
C THR A 187 -12.53 5.54 -18.37
N ARG A 188 -11.79 5.60 -19.49
CA ARG A 188 -12.27 5.05 -20.77
C ARG A 188 -12.44 3.53 -20.70
N PHE A 189 -11.49 2.84 -20.07
CA PHE A 189 -11.49 1.39 -19.91
C PHE A 189 -12.74 0.91 -19.17
N VAL A 190 -13.01 1.49 -17.99
CA VAL A 190 -14.18 1.14 -17.19
C VAL A 190 -15.48 1.43 -17.93
N ARG A 191 -15.55 2.56 -18.65
CA ARG A 191 -16.73 2.92 -19.45
C ARG A 191 -16.96 1.93 -20.60
N GLU A 192 -15.90 1.55 -21.31
CA GLU A 192 -16.02 0.64 -22.45
C GLU A 192 -16.33 -0.79 -21.99
N MET A 193 -15.78 -1.21 -20.85
CA MET A 193 -16.12 -2.49 -20.23
C MET A 193 -17.61 -2.57 -19.87
N ARG A 194 -18.16 -1.53 -19.20
CA ARG A 194 -19.60 -1.47 -18.93
C ARG A 194 -20.41 -1.59 -20.21
N ARG A 195 -20.11 -0.75 -21.20
CA ARG A 195 -20.78 -0.77 -22.50
C ARG A 195 -20.75 -2.15 -23.15
N TYR A 196 -19.60 -2.82 -23.15
CA TYR A 196 -19.47 -4.15 -23.73
C TYR A 196 -20.36 -5.15 -22.98
N LEU A 197 -20.38 -5.14 -21.64
CA LEU A 197 -21.21 -6.03 -20.85
C LEU A 197 -22.71 -5.74 -21.08
N ASP A 198 -23.11 -4.47 -21.08
CA ASP A 198 -24.49 -4.02 -21.34
C ASP A 198 -24.96 -4.47 -22.74
N ASP A 199 -24.13 -4.28 -23.77
CA ASP A 199 -24.40 -4.69 -25.16
C ASP A 199 -24.53 -6.22 -25.30
N HIS A 200 -24.00 -7.00 -24.35
CA HIS A 200 -24.11 -8.46 -24.28
C HIS A 200 -25.14 -8.96 -23.25
N GLY A 201 -26.01 -8.06 -22.77
CA GLY A 201 -27.17 -8.39 -21.95
C GLY A 201 -26.85 -8.69 -20.49
N PHE A 202 -25.71 -8.20 -19.98
CA PHE A 202 -25.43 -8.21 -18.55
C PHE A 202 -26.07 -6.98 -17.88
N GLU A 203 -26.60 -7.17 -16.67
CA GLU A 203 -27.16 -6.10 -15.85
C GLU A 203 -26.17 -5.69 -14.74
N GLU A 204 -25.81 -4.41 -14.65
CA GLU A 204 -25.01 -3.88 -13.53
C GLU A 204 -25.87 -3.85 -12.26
N VAL A 205 -25.38 -4.47 -11.18
CA VAL A 205 -26.05 -4.50 -9.87
C VAL A 205 -25.12 -4.04 -8.77
N ASP A 206 -25.68 -3.54 -7.66
CA ASP A 206 -24.93 -3.17 -6.46
C ASP A 206 -25.26 -4.14 -5.31
N THR A 207 -24.24 -4.81 -4.78
CA THR A 207 -24.38 -5.77 -3.67
C THR A 207 -23.84 -5.21 -2.34
N PRO A 208 -24.22 -5.77 -1.17
CA PRO A 208 -23.82 -5.25 0.13
C PRO A 208 -22.30 -5.20 0.34
N VAL A 209 -21.80 -4.00 0.71
CA VAL A 209 -20.39 -3.78 1.14
C VAL A 209 -20.16 -4.19 2.59
N LEU A 210 -21.12 -3.86 3.48
CA LEU A 210 -21.12 -4.29 4.87
C LEU A 210 -21.87 -5.62 4.97
N GLN A 211 -21.19 -6.64 5.49
CA GLN A 211 -21.69 -8.00 5.60
C GLN A 211 -21.59 -8.47 7.05
N THR A 212 -22.39 -9.44 7.45
CA THR A 212 -22.28 -10.09 8.76
C THR A 212 -21.25 -11.21 8.77
N LYS A 213 -20.85 -11.69 7.58
CA LYS A 213 -19.85 -12.74 7.36
C LYS A 213 -19.08 -12.44 6.09
N ALA A 214 -17.79 -12.74 6.07
CA ALA A 214 -16.97 -12.63 4.87
C ALA A 214 -17.10 -13.93 4.06
N SER A 215 -17.43 -13.81 2.78
CA SER A 215 -17.62 -14.96 1.89
C SER A 215 -17.20 -14.61 0.45
N GLY A 216 -17.13 -15.62 -0.42
CA GLY A 216 -16.81 -15.46 -1.84
C GLY A 216 -15.33 -15.39 -2.21
N ALA A 217 -14.42 -15.31 -1.24
CA ALA A 217 -12.97 -15.42 -1.48
C ALA A 217 -12.23 -15.92 -0.24
N LEU A 218 -11.01 -16.42 -0.40
CA LEU A 218 -10.10 -16.69 0.71
C LEU A 218 -9.28 -15.43 0.96
N ALA A 219 -9.62 -14.69 2.03
CA ALA A 219 -8.96 -13.45 2.42
C ALA A 219 -9.39 -13.02 3.83
N ARG A 220 -8.48 -12.40 4.58
CA ARG A 220 -8.78 -11.79 5.86
C ARG A 220 -9.64 -10.52 5.67
N PRO A 221 -10.82 -10.38 6.30
CA PRO A 221 -11.65 -9.20 6.15
C PRO A 221 -11.21 -8.04 7.06
N PHE A 222 -11.69 -6.83 6.75
CA PHE A 222 -11.71 -5.73 7.72
C PHE A 222 -12.96 -5.82 8.58
N HIS A 223 -12.80 -5.65 9.90
CA HIS A 223 -13.89 -5.68 10.86
C HIS A 223 -14.34 -4.26 11.26
N SER A 224 -15.62 -4.10 11.55
CA SER A 224 -16.21 -2.88 12.09
C SER A 224 -17.43 -3.22 12.97
N HIS A 225 -18.08 -2.20 13.54
CA HIS A 225 -19.25 -2.35 14.40
C HIS A 225 -20.42 -1.50 13.91
N HIS A 226 -21.61 -2.10 13.80
CA HIS A 226 -22.81 -1.40 13.40
C HIS A 226 -23.60 -0.91 14.63
N ASN A 227 -23.33 0.32 15.08
CA ASN A 227 -23.88 0.88 16.34
C ASN A 227 -25.40 0.74 16.52
N ALA A 228 -26.22 1.00 15.50
CA ALA A 228 -27.68 0.98 15.66
C ALA A 228 -28.29 -0.44 15.73
N LEU A 229 -27.58 -1.45 15.23
CA LEU A 229 -27.98 -2.86 15.29
C LEU A 229 -27.20 -3.62 16.37
N ASP A 230 -26.22 -2.96 16.97
CA ASP A 230 -25.28 -3.48 17.95
C ASP A 230 -24.70 -4.85 17.57
N LEU A 231 -24.16 -4.94 16.34
CA LEU A 231 -23.57 -6.18 15.82
C LEU A 231 -22.26 -5.94 15.09
N PRO A 232 -21.32 -6.93 15.12
CA PRO A 232 -20.11 -6.89 14.34
C PRO A 232 -20.44 -7.03 12.85
N VAL A 233 -19.75 -6.25 12.03
CA VAL A 233 -19.82 -6.34 10.57
C VAL A 233 -18.42 -6.44 9.99
N VAL A 234 -18.33 -6.95 8.77
CA VAL A 234 -17.12 -7.00 7.98
C VAL A 234 -17.31 -6.28 6.66
N LEU A 235 -16.22 -5.73 6.11
CA LEU A 235 -16.20 -5.27 4.73
C LEU A 235 -16.06 -6.47 3.80
N ARG A 236 -16.81 -6.48 2.69
CA ARG A 236 -16.78 -7.56 1.70
C ARG A 236 -15.39 -7.79 1.13
N ILE A 237 -15.00 -9.06 1.01
CA ILE A 237 -13.77 -9.52 0.36
C ILE A 237 -13.98 -9.86 -1.14
N ALA A 238 -15.23 -10.17 -1.50
CA ALA A 238 -15.75 -10.39 -2.86
C ALA A 238 -17.29 -10.17 -2.90
N PRO A 239 -17.87 -9.81 -4.05
CA PRO A 239 -19.33 -9.77 -4.26
C PRO A 239 -19.94 -11.13 -4.66
N GLU A 240 -19.11 -12.16 -4.94
CA GLU A 240 -19.47 -13.46 -5.51
C GLU A 240 -20.80 -14.06 -5.02
N THR A 241 -20.96 -14.28 -3.71
CA THR A 241 -22.14 -14.99 -3.18
C THR A 241 -23.44 -14.21 -3.37
N TRP A 242 -23.38 -12.88 -3.43
CA TRP A 242 -24.55 -12.04 -3.71
C TRP A 242 -24.90 -12.05 -5.19
N LEU A 243 -23.90 -11.99 -6.08
CA LEU A 243 -24.13 -12.08 -7.52
C LEU A 243 -24.71 -13.44 -7.93
N LYS A 244 -24.25 -14.54 -7.31
CA LYS A 244 -24.88 -15.85 -7.48
C LYS A 244 -26.33 -15.90 -7.00
N GLN A 245 -26.65 -15.23 -5.90
CA GLN A 245 -28.03 -15.10 -5.42
C GLN A 245 -28.90 -14.29 -6.40
N CYS A 246 -28.35 -13.26 -7.05
CA CYS A 246 -29.04 -12.55 -8.13
C CYS A 246 -29.39 -13.48 -9.29
N VAL A 247 -28.44 -14.34 -9.71
CA VAL A 247 -28.70 -15.34 -10.74
C VAL A 247 -29.73 -16.38 -10.29
N ALA A 248 -29.64 -16.86 -9.05
CA ALA A 248 -30.64 -17.75 -8.46
C ALA A 248 -32.04 -17.11 -8.43
N GLY A 249 -32.10 -15.79 -8.23
CA GLY A 249 -33.32 -14.99 -8.29
C GLY A 249 -33.89 -14.76 -9.69
N GLY A 250 -33.20 -15.21 -10.75
CA GLY A 250 -33.64 -15.14 -12.14
C GLY A 250 -33.01 -14.02 -12.98
N LEU A 251 -31.98 -13.33 -12.48
CA LEU A 251 -31.19 -12.41 -13.29
C LEU A 251 -30.12 -13.20 -14.04
N ASP A 252 -30.40 -13.62 -15.28
CA ASP A 252 -29.57 -14.56 -16.02
C ASP A 252 -28.12 -14.08 -16.23
N ARG A 253 -27.87 -12.77 -16.29
CA ARG A 253 -26.53 -12.21 -16.47
C ARG A 253 -26.37 -10.94 -15.66
N VAL A 254 -25.51 -10.98 -14.65
CA VAL A 254 -25.26 -9.84 -13.76
C VAL A 254 -23.77 -9.54 -13.66
N TYR A 255 -23.43 -8.28 -13.44
CA TYR A 255 -22.07 -7.88 -13.12
C TYR A 255 -22.02 -6.77 -12.07
N GLU A 256 -20.89 -6.66 -11.40
CA GLU A 256 -20.58 -5.53 -10.53
C GLU A 256 -19.13 -5.09 -10.73
N ILE A 257 -18.92 -3.77 -10.84
CA ILE A 257 -17.58 -3.15 -10.71
C ILE A 257 -17.41 -2.74 -9.25
N ALA A 258 -17.02 -3.71 -8.43
CA ALA A 258 -17.07 -3.67 -6.99
C ALA A 258 -15.81 -3.08 -6.36
N ARG A 259 -16.00 -2.39 -5.24
CA ARG A 259 -14.94 -2.17 -4.24
C ARG A 259 -14.87 -3.33 -3.26
N CYS A 260 -13.76 -4.05 -3.25
CA CYS A 260 -13.46 -5.13 -2.31
C CYS A 260 -12.35 -4.75 -1.34
N PHE A 261 -12.39 -5.31 -0.13
CA PHE A 261 -11.49 -4.94 0.96
C PHE A 261 -10.85 -6.19 1.54
N ARG A 262 -9.53 -6.28 1.50
CA ARG A 262 -8.77 -7.43 2.03
C ARG A 262 -7.69 -6.93 2.96
N ASN A 263 -7.72 -7.39 4.20
CA ASN A 263 -6.81 -6.98 5.26
C ASN A 263 -5.52 -7.81 5.22
N GLU A 264 -4.83 -7.69 4.09
CA GLU A 264 -3.62 -8.43 3.74
C GLU A 264 -2.40 -7.50 3.70
N GLY A 265 -1.20 -8.08 3.55
CA GLY A 265 0.06 -7.36 3.39
C GLY A 265 0.06 -6.40 2.19
N MET A 266 0.92 -5.38 2.25
CA MET A 266 1.00 -4.33 1.24
C MET A 266 2.32 -4.41 0.46
N ASP A 267 2.24 -4.69 -0.84
CA ASP A 267 3.38 -4.72 -1.76
C ASP A 267 3.00 -4.08 -3.11
N PRO A 268 3.93 -3.94 -4.08
CA PRO A 268 3.61 -3.33 -5.38
C PRO A 268 2.48 -4.01 -6.16
N SER A 269 2.14 -5.26 -5.85
CA SER A 269 1.14 -6.11 -6.49
C SER A 269 -0.14 -6.35 -5.67
N HIS A 270 -0.21 -5.86 -4.43
CA HIS A 270 -1.37 -6.02 -3.54
C HIS A 270 -1.85 -4.68 -2.96
N LEU A 271 -3.17 -4.48 -3.01
CA LEU A 271 -3.88 -3.31 -2.49
C LEU A 271 -4.96 -3.81 -1.53
N GLN A 272 -5.12 -3.14 -0.39
CA GLN A 272 -6.12 -3.49 0.61
C GLN A 272 -7.52 -3.11 0.16
N ASP A 273 -7.65 -2.07 -0.69
CA ASP A 273 -8.87 -1.68 -1.39
C ASP A 273 -8.65 -1.66 -2.91
N PHE A 274 -8.92 -2.77 -3.60
CA PHE A 274 -8.79 -2.93 -5.08
C PHE A 274 -10.12 -3.19 -5.83
N THR A 275 -10.22 -2.67 -7.04
CA THR A 275 -11.47 -2.70 -7.80
C THR A 275 -11.57 -4.06 -8.45
N LEU A 276 -12.58 -4.82 -8.07
CA LEU A 276 -12.84 -6.13 -8.62
C LEU A 276 -14.04 -6.03 -9.55
N VAL A 277 -13.86 -6.46 -10.79
CA VAL A 277 -14.99 -6.66 -11.70
C VAL A 277 -15.37 -8.12 -11.61
N GLU A 278 -16.61 -8.41 -11.24
CA GLU A 278 -17.16 -9.76 -11.31
C GLU A 278 -18.43 -9.80 -12.15
N TRP A 279 -18.63 -10.92 -12.85
CA TRP A 279 -19.91 -11.22 -13.49
C TRP A 279 -20.25 -12.69 -13.38
N TYR A 280 -21.54 -12.99 -13.52
CA TYR A 280 -22.09 -14.34 -13.52
C TYR A 280 -23.11 -14.45 -14.65
N ALA A 281 -23.00 -15.53 -15.42
CA ALA A 281 -23.90 -15.83 -16.53
C ALA A 281 -24.51 -17.22 -16.34
N ALA A 282 -25.83 -17.26 -16.20
CA ALA A 282 -26.63 -18.47 -16.21
C ALA A 282 -26.48 -19.20 -17.55
N TYR A 283 -26.50 -20.52 -17.46
CA TYR A 283 -26.41 -21.49 -18.53
C TYR A 283 -25.10 -21.46 -19.33
N TRP A 284 -24.07 -20.78 -18.81
CA TRP A 284 -22.70 -20.84 -19.34
C TRP A 284 -21.84 -21.81 -18.56
N ASP A 285 -20.92 -22.47 -19.24
CA ASP A 285 -19.77 -23.13 -18.63
C ASP A 285 -18.52 -22.23 -18.69
N PHE A 286 -17.41 -22.73 -18.13
CA PHE A 286 -16.15 -21.97 -18.11
C PHE A 286 -15.55 -21.76 -19.51
N ARG A 287 -15.90 -22.57 -20.52
CA ARG A 287 -15.42 -22.43 -21.89
C ARG A 287 -16.19 -21.34 -22.63
N ASP A 288 -17.50 -21.24 -22.41
CA ASP A 288 -18.30 -20.11 -22.89
C ASP A 288 -17.72 -18.80 -22.33
N ASN A 289 -17.44 -18.78 -21.02
CA ASN A 289 -16.86 -17.62 -20.35
C ASN A 289 -15.42 -17.32 -20.83
N MET A 290 -14.62 -18.35 -21.11
CA MET A 290 -13.27 -18.20 -21.68
C MET A 290 -13.30 -17.55 -23.07
N ALA A 291 -14.21 -17.98 -23.96
CA ALA A 291 -14.39 -17.38 -25.28
C ALA A 291 -14.88 -15.92 -25.20
N PHE A 292 -15.79 -15.65 -24.25
CA PHE A 292 -16.25 -14.29 -23.97
C PHE A 292 -15.12 -13.40 -23.43
N THR A 293 -14.27 -13.96 -22.57
CA THR A 293 -13.09 -13.28 -22.01
C THR A 293 -12.09 -12.87 -23.09
N GLU A 294 -11.75 -13.78 -24.02
CA GLU A 294 -10.86 -13.46 -25.14
C GLU A 294 -11.43 -12.29 -25.96
N SER A 295 -12.72 -12.36 -26.29
CA SER A 295 -13.40 -11.32 -27.08
C SER A 295 -13.42 -9.96 -26.38
N LEU A 296 -13.77 -9.92 -25.08
CA LEU A 296 -13.80 -8.69 -24.28
C LEU A 296 -12.41 -8.05 -24.18
N VAL A 297 -11.38 -8.83 -23.85
CA VAL A 297 -10.02 -8.30 -23.67
C VAL A 297 -9.48 -7.74 -24.98
N LEU A 298 -9.69 -8.43 -26.11
CA LEU A 298 -9.29 -7.91 -27.43
C LEU A 298 -10.03 -6.62 -27.77
N HIS A 299 -11.34 -6.55 -27.51
CA HIS A 299 -12.15 -5.34 -27.71
C HIS A 299 -11.59 -4.16 -26.90
N LEU A 300 -11.29 -4.38 -25.62
CA LEU A 300 -10.74 -3.33 -24.76
C LEU A 300 -9.34 -2.87 -25.21
N LEU A 301 -8.50 -3.80 -25.69
CA LEU A 301 -7.20 -3.46 -26.26
C LEU A 301 -7.33 -2.63 -27.53
N ASP A 302 -8.25 -2.99 -28.43
CA ASP A 302 -8.45 -2.27 -29.68
C ASP A 302 -9.07 -0.87 -29.45
N GLU A 303 -10.14 -0.78 -28.66
CA GLU A 303 -10.91 0.45 -28.49
C GLU A 303 -10.30 1.44 -27.50
N VAL A 304 -9.60 0.95 -26.46
CA VAL A 304 -9.13 1.81 -25.35
C VAL A 304 -7.62 2.02 -25.37
N VAL A 305 -6.87 0.95 -25.64
CA VAL A 305 -5.39 0.97 -25.69
C VAL A 305 -4.91 1.35 -27.09
N GLY A 306 -5.60 0.89 -28.14
CA GLY A 306 -5.25 1.11 -29.55
C GLY A 306 -4.21 0.13 -30.09
N SER A 307 -3.87 -0.92 -29.34
CA SER A 307 -2.90 -1.94 -29.75
C SER A 307 -3.11 -3.23 -28.97
N ARG A 308 -2.91 -4.37 -29.66
CA ARG A 308 -2.85 -5.71 -29.06
C ARG A 308 -1.44 -6.11 -28.63
N VAL A 309 -0.43 -5.34 -29.02
CA VAL A 309 0.95 -5.52 -28.58
C VAL A 309 1.28 -4.39 -27.61
N ILE A 310 1.69 -4.76 -26.40
CA ILE A 310 2.05 -3.81 -25.34
C ILE A 310 3.47 -4.06 -24.86
N GLU A 311 4.05 -3.05 -24.22
CA GLU A 311 5.33 -3.17 -23.52
C GLU A 311 5.08 -3.09 -22.02
N HIS A 312 5.70 -3.99 -21.26
CA HIS A 312 5.67 -3.95 -19.80
C HIS A 312 7.00 -4.41 -19.20
N GLY A 313 7.64 -3.56 -18.40
CA GLY A 313 8.92 -3.89 -17.75
C GLY A 313 10.04 -4.25 -18.75
N GLY A 314 10.00 -3.64 -19.94
CA GLY A 314 10.94 -3.92 -21.03
C GLY A 314 10.70 -5.23 -21.79
N ARG A 315 9.53 -5.87 -21.59
CA ARG A 315 9.09 -7.03 -22.35
C ARG A 315 7.92 -6.66 -23.26
N THR A 316 8.01 -7.12 -24.50
CA THR A 316 6.87 -7.13 -25.43
C THR A 316 5.91 -8.26 -25.07
N ILE A 317 4.61 -7.96 -25.02
CA ILE A 317 3.53 -8.91 -24.77
C ILE A 317 2.56 -8.81 -25.95
N ASP A 318 2.28 -9.93 -26.60
CA ASP A 318 1.40 -9.99 -27.78
C ASP A 318 0.08 -10.69 -27.46
N PHE A 319 -1.03 -9.95 -27.49
CA PHE A 319 -2.37 -10.47 -27.29
C PHE A 319 -3.02 -11.01 -28.56
N THR A 320 -2.30 -11.13 -29.67
CA THR A 320 -2.84 -11.67 -30.93
C THR A 320 -3.24 -13.14 -30.75
N PRO A 321 -4.52 -13.50 -30.98
CA PRO A 321 -4.98 -14.88 -30.87
C PRO A 321 -4.32 -15.81 -31.91
N PRO A 322 -4.35 -17.14 -31.69
CA PRO A 322 -5.00 -17.85 -30.59
C PRO A 322 -4.14 -17.87 -29.31
N TRP A 323 -4.78 -17.73 -28.14
CA TRP A 323 -4.09 -17.90 -26.86
C TRP A 323 -3.97 -19.38 -26.49
N PRO A 324 -2.81 -19.86 -26.01
CA PRO A 324 -2.66 -21.25 -25.59
C PRO A 324 -3.59 -21.58 -24.42
N VAL A 325 -4.24 -22.75 -24.51
CA VAL A 325 -5.03 -23.33 -23.42
C VAL A 325 -4.23 -24.49 -22.82
N ARG A 326 -3.83 -24.39 -21.56
CA ARG A 326 -2.92 -25.34 -20.91
C ARG A 326 -3.45 -25.79 -19.54
N PRO A 327 -3.71 -27.10 -19.33
CA PRO A 327 -4.02 -27.60 -18.00
C PRO A 327 -2.86 -27.35 -17.02
N MET A 328 -3.16 -26.94 -15.79
CA MET A 328 -2.13 -26.69 -14.77
C MET A 328 -1.25 -27.92 -14.52
N ARG A 329 -1.84 -29.11 -14.47
CA ARG A 329 -1.12 -30.39 -14.35
C ARG A 329 -0.08 -30.55 -15.46
N ASP A 330 -0.46 -30.25 -16.69
CA ASP A 330 0.42 -30.42 -17.85
C ASP A 330 1.57 -29.43 -17.80
N LEU A 331 1.33 -28.18 -17.40
CA LEU A 331 2.39 -27.19 -17.21
C LEU A 331 3.43 -27.68 -16.19
N ILE A 332 2.99 -28.11 -15.00
CA ILE A 332 3.90 -28.59 -13.94
C ILE A 332 4.68 -29.81 -14.44
N ARG A 333 3.99 -30.79 -15.05
CA ARG A 333 4.61 -32.01 -15.55
C ARG A 333 5.66 -31.72 -16.63
N ASP A 334 5.34 -30.87 -17.59
CA ASP A 334 6.23 -30.55 -18.69
C ASP A 334 7.45 -29.72 -18.21
N ASP A 335 7.27 -28.89 -17.18
CA ASP A 335 8.30 -27.97 -16.69
C ASP A 335 9.25 -28.56 -15.65
N CYS A 336 8.81 -29.53 -14.85
CA CYS A 336 9.63 -30.12 -13.79
C CYS A 336 9.57 -31.66 -13.69
N GLY A 337 8.79 -32.33 -14.54
CA GLY A 337 8.68 -33.78 -14.57
C GLY A 337 7.81 -34.40 -13.47
N ILE A 338 7.22 -33.58 -12.59
CA ILE A 338 6.34 -34.05 -11.51
C ILE A 338 4.90 -34.05 -11.99
N ASP A 339 4.25 -35.21 -11.92
CA ASP A 339 2.82 -35.33 -12.12
C ASP A 339 2.08 -35.24 -10.79
N VAL A 340 1.44 -34.10 -10.50
CA VAL A 340 0.75 -33.86 -9.23
C VAL A 340 -0.41 -34.83 -8.96
N GLU A 341 -0.98 -35.47 -9.99
CA GLU A 341 -2.02 -36.49 -9.82
C GLU A 341 -1.44 -37.87 -9.44
N ALA A 342 -0.16 -38.12 -9.74
CA ALA A 342 0.53 -39.34 -9.30
C ALA A 342 0.88 -39.31 -7.79
N HIS A 343 0.73 -38.15 -7.14
CA HIS A 343 1.01 -37.92 -5.73
C HIS A 343 -0.25 -37.43 -4.99
N PRO A 344 -1.14 -38.35 -4.57
CA PRO A 344 -2.45 -37.98 -4.00
C PRO A 344 -2.37 -37.42 -2.56
N THR A 345 -1.22 -37.51 -1.90
CA THR A 345 -1.01 -37.01 -0.53
C THR A 345 0.00 -35.87 -0.51
N ALA A 346 -0.12 -34.98 0.48
CA ALA A 346 0.84 -33.88 0.69
C ALA A 346 2.27 -34.42 0.87
N ASP A 347 2.43 -35.46 1.71
CA ASP A 347 3.73 -36.09 1.96
C ASP A 347 4.34 -36.70 0.69
N GLY A 348 3.52 -37.37 -0.12
CA GLY A 348 3.97 -37.97 -1.38
C GLY A 348 4.44 -36.92 -2.38
N LEU A 349 3.71 -35.80 -2.49
CA LEU A 349 4.08 -34.69 -3.36
C LEU A 349 5.32 -33.96 -2.84
N ARG A 350 5.41 -33.73 -1.53
CA ARG A 350 6.58 -33.13 -0.88
C ARG A 350 7.84 -33.95 -1.14
N ALA A 351 7.77 -35.27 -0.98
CA ALA A 351 8.88 -36.17 -1.27
C ALA A 351 9.32 -36.11 -2.74
N ALA A 352 8.37 -36.00 -3.68
CA ALA A 352 8.68 -35.85 -5.11
C ALA A 352 9.37 -34.50 -5.41
N ILE A 353 8.89 -33.40 -4.82
CA ILE A 353 9.48 -32.06 -4.94
C ILE A 353 10.91 -32.04 -4.38
N GLN A 354 11.12 -32.65 -3.21
CA GLN A 354 12.45 -32.78 -2.59
C GLN A 354 13.39 -33.64 -3.44
N ALA A 355 12.92 -34.77 -3.97
CA ALA A 355 13.70 -35.63 -4.85
C ALA A 355 14.10 -34.93 -6.16
N ALA A 356 13.22 -34.07 -6.69
CA ALA A 356 13.49 -33.21 -7.84
C ALA A 356 14.38 -31.99 -7.50
N LYS A 357 14.74 -31.80 -6.22
CA LYS A 357 15.56 -30.69 -5.70
C LYS A 357 14.98 -29.31 -6.01
N ILE A 358 13.65 -29.20 -6.05
CA ILE A 358 12.96 -27.94 -6.28
C ILE A 358 12.78 -27.23 -4.95
N ARG A 359 13.38 -26.04 -4.80
CA ARG A 359 13.23 -25.22 -3.60
C ARG A 359 11.99 -24.34 -3.72
N LEU A 360 11.02 -24.57 -2.85
CA LEU A 360 9.85 -23.71 -2.67
C LEU A 360 10.17 -22.61 -1.65
N GLU A 361 9.54 -21.44 -1.81
CA GLU A 361 9.80 -20.24 -1.01
C GLU A 361 8.79 -20.14 0.13
N ARG A 362 8.88 -21.07 1.09
CA ARG A 362 8.08 -21.13 2.31
C ARG A 362 8.85 -21.94 3.37
N ASP A 363 8.74 -21.57 4.65
CA ASP A 363 9.54 -22.18 5.73
C ASP A 363 8.82 -23.35 6.45
N ASP A 364 7.49 -23.41 6.36
CA ASP A 364 6.58 -24.38 7.00
C ASP A 364 6.09 -25.48 6.03
N LEU A 365 6.91 -25.86 5.04
CA LEU A 365 6.52 -26.84 4.00
C LEU A 365 6.10 -28.21 4.56
N ASP A 366 6.51 -28.54 5.78
CA ASP A 366 6.21 -29.82 6.43
C ASP A 366 4.77 -29.92 6.94
N VAL A 367 4.08 -28.79 7.12
CA VAL A 367 2.70 -28.76 7.66
C VAL A 367 1.66 -28.27 6.65
N VAL A 368 2.08 -27.73 5.49
CA VAL A 368 1.14 -27.29 4.46
C VAL A 368 0.45 -28.45 3.74
N GLY A 369 -0.82 -28.23 3.37
CA GLY A 369 -1.62 -29.18 2.61
C GLY A 369 -1.18 -29.34 1.16
N ARG A 370 -1.73 -30.39 0.51
CA ARG A 370 -1.41 -30.74 -0.88
C ARG A 370 -1.71 -29.60 -1.87
N GLY A 371 -2.83 -28.90 -1.70
CA GLY A 371 -3.19 -27.75 -2.56
C GLY A 371 -2.10 -26.67 -2.55
N THR A 372 -1.70 -26.20 -1.37
CA THR A 372 -0.62 -25.22 -1.21
C THR A 372 0.68 -25.68 -1.87
N LEU A 373 1.06 -26.95 -1.74
CA LEU A 373 2.25 -27.50 -2.40
C LEU A 373 2.14 -27.42 -3.93
N ILE A 374 0.97 -27.71 -4.50
CA ILE A 374 0.74 -27.63 -5.95
C ILE A 374 0.85 -26.17 -6.43
N ASP A 375 0.21 -25.22 -5.73
CA ASP A 375 0.28 -23.80 -6.08
C ASP A 375 1.72 -23.25 -5.99
N LEU A 376 2.45 -23.56 -4.92
CA LEU A 376 3.85 -23.18 -4.76
C LEU A 376 4.73 -23.79 -5.86
N LEU A 377 4.52 -25.07 -6.19
CA LEU A 377 5.24 -25.74 -7.27
C LEU A 377 4.97 -25.06 -8.62
N TYR A 378 3.70 -24.83 -8.96
CA TYR A 378 3.28 -24.12 -10.19
C TYR A 378 3.89 -22.72 -10.29
N LYS A 379 3.79 -21.93 -9.21
CA LYS A 379 4.37 -20.58 -9.11
C LYS A 379 5.88 -20.59 -9.29
N LYS A 380 6.56 -21.66 -8.87
CA LYS A 380 8.02 -21.78 -9.00
C LYS A 380 8.46 -22.22 -10.39
N VAL A 381 7.82 -23.23 -10.97
CA VAL A 381 8.35 -23.93 -12.15
C VAL A 381 7.71 -23.52 -13.47
N SER A 382 6.45 -23.06 -13.44
CA SER A 382 5.66 -22.80 -14.65
C SER A 382 5.28 -21.33 -14.82
N ARG A 383 4.71 -20.70 -13.79
CA ARG A 383 4.19 -19.32 -13.87
C ARG A 383 5.19 -18.28 -14.39
N PRO A 384 6.51 -18.32 -14.05
CA PRO A 384 7.49 -17.34 -14.54
C PRO A 384 7.74 -17.41 -16.06
N LYS A 385 7.33 -18.49 -16.73
CA LYS A 385 7.51 -18.70 -18.17
C LYS A 385 6.34 -18.17 -19.01
N LEU A 386 5.22 -17.83 -18.38
CA LEU A 386 3.99 -17.42 -19.05
C LEU A 386 4.02 -15.90 -19.30
N ILE A 387 4.51 -15.48 -20.47
CA ILE A 387 4.67 -14.05 -20.82
C ILE A 387 3.48 -13.52 -21.63
N ASP A 388 3.24 -14.10 -22.80
CA ASP A 388 2.02 -13.84 -23.59
C ASP A 388 0.78 -14.41 -22.88
N PRO A 389 -0.44 -13.97 -23.23
CA PRO A 389 -1.67 -14.49 -22.63
C PRO A 389 -1.80 -16.01 -22.79
N VAL A 390 -1.98 -16.70 -21.67
CA VAL A 390 -2.22 -18.15 -21.60
C VAL A 390 -3.43 -18.41 -20.70
N PHE A 391 -4.38 -19.19 -21.21
CA PHE A 391 -5.45 -19.75 -20.38
C PHE A 391 -4.92 -20.98 -19.65
N VAL A 392 -4.64 -20.83 -18.36
CA VAL A 392 -4.31 -21.95 -17.48
C VAL A 392 -5.61 -22.56 -16.99
N THR A 393 -5.86 -23.83 -17.27
CA THR A 393 -7.16 -24.50 -17.07
C THR A 393 -7.05 -25.72 -16.16
N GLU A 394 -8.20 -26.29 -15.82
CA GLU A 394 -8.32 -27.57 -15.13
C GLU A 394 -7.51 -27.64 -13.82
N HIS A 395 -7.65 -26.59 -13.01
CA HIS A 395 -7.00 -26.51 -11.70
C HIS A 395 -7.36 -27.73 -10.84
N PRO A 396 -6.43 -28.23 -10.01
CA PRO A 396 -6.74 -29.24 -9.01
C PRO A 396 -7.87 -28.81 -8.08
N ILE A 397 -8.69 -29.77 -7.67
CA ILE A 397 -9.81 -29.53 -6.73
C ILE A 397 -9.34 -28.96 -5.39
N ASP A 398 -8.12 -29.29 -4.97
CA ASP A 398 -7.48 -28.79 -3.75
C ASP A 398 -7.34 -27.26 -3.71
N LEU A 399 -7.38 -26.59 -4.88
CA LEU A 399 -7.18 -25.15 -5.03
C LEU A 399 -8.47 -24.36 -5.25
N SER A 400 -9.63 -25.03 -5.32
CA SER A 400 -10.82 -24.43 -5.91
C SER A 400 -12.09 -24.77 -5.12
N PRO A 401 -12.26 -24.22 -3.91
CA PRO A 401 -13.39 -24.55 -3.03
C PRO A 401 -14.75 -24.19 -3.64
N LEU A 402 -14.84 -23.14 -4.46
CA LEU A 402 -16.10 -22.66 -5.03
C LEU A 402 -16.33 -23.10 -6.49
N ALA A 403 -15.31 -23.66 -7.14
CA ALA A 403 -15.45 -24.13 -8.52
C ALA A 403 -16.05 -25.53 -8.58
N ARG A 404 -16.91 -25.76 -9.56
CA ARG A 404 -17.46 -27.08 -9.83
C ARG A 404 -16.35 -28.08 -10.20
N ARG A 405 -16.51 -29.32 -9.74
CA ARG A 405 -15.69 -30.48 -10.13
C ARG A 405 -16.03 -30.91 -11.56
N SER A 406 -15.01 -31.29 -12.33
CA SER A 406 -15.20 -31.84 -13.67
C SER A 406 -15.85 -33.22 -13.64
N ASP A 407 -16.84 -33.46 -14.51
CA ASP A 407 -17.53 -34.77 -14.62
C ASP A 407 -16.60 -35.86 -15.18
N VAL A 408 -15.62 -35.48 -16.01
CA VAL A 408 -14.70 -36.41 -16.69
C VAL A 408 -13.40 -36.62 -15.93
N ALA A 409 -12.94 -35.61 -15.17
CA ALA A 409 -11.71 -35.65 -14.40
C ALA A 409 -11.97 -35.16 -12.96
N PRO A 410 -12.51 -36.01 -12.06
CA PRO A 410 -12.98 -35.61 -10.72
C PRO A 410 -11.95 -34.96 -9.79
N LEU A 411 -10.65 -35.08 -10.09
CA LEU A 411 -9.58 -34.42 -9.33
C LEU A 411 -9.29 -32.98 -9.80
N ARG A 412 -10.00 -32.52 -10.84
CA ARG A 412 -9.87 -31.20 -11.46
C ARG A 412 -11.18 -30.44 -11.37
N THR A 413 -11.09 -29.13 -11.49
CA THR A 413 -12.25 -28.23 -11.57
C THR A 413 -12.37 -27.61 -12.95
N ASP A 414 -13.60 -27.26 -13.28
CA ASP A 414 -13.95 -26.54 -14.50
C ASP A 414 -13.63 -25.05 -14.31
N ARG A 415 -12.33 -24.75 -14.14
CA ARG A 415 -11.76 -23.44 -13.80
C ARG A 415 -10.70 -23.05 -14.81
N TYR A 416 -10.57 -21.74 -15.04
CA TYR A 416 -9.42 -21.17 -15.73
C TYR A 416 -8.91 -19.88 -15.07
N GLN A 417 -7.65 -19.59 -15.33
CA GLN A 417 -7.03 -18.29 -15.09
C GLN A 417 -6.48 -17.76 -16.42
N LEU A 418 -6.64 -16.46 -16.68
CA LEU A 418 -5.84 -15.80 -17.70
C LEU A 418 -4.56 -15.29 -17.05
N VAL A 419 -3.43 -15.85 -17.49
CA VAL A 419 -2.10 -15.44 -17.02
C VAL A 419 -1.42 -14.65 -18.12
N VAL A 420 -0.94 -13.44 -17.78
CA VAL A 420 -0.21 -12.57 -18.70
C VAL A 420 0.96 -11.94 -17.97
N ASN A 421 2.15 -11.94 -18.57
CA ASN A 421 3.38 -11.45 -17.96
C ASN A 421 3.58 -12.00 -16.54
N THR A 422 3.38 -13.31 -16.39
CA THR A 422 3.46 -14.04 -15.11
C THR A 422 2.39 -13.66 -14.08
N TRP A 423 1.50 -12.72 -14.39
CA TRP A 423 0.46 -12.22 -13.49
C TRP A 423 -0.85 -12.97 -13.74
N GLU A 424 -1.51 -13.37 -12.66
CA GLU A 424 -2.91 -13.78 -12.72
C GLU A 424 -3.76 -12.52 -12.87
N VAL A 425 -4.33 -12.35 -14.06
CA VAL A 425 -5.13 -11.18 -14.40
C VAL A 425 -6.62 -11.47 -14.21
N ILE A 426 -7.05 -12.68 -14.56
CA ILE A 426 -8.44 -13.13 -14.48
C ILE A 426 -8.49 -14.49 -13.81
N ASN A 427 -9.54 -14.72 -13.02
CA ASN A 427 -9.91 -16.02 -12.48
C ASN A 427 -11.40 -16.26 -12.76
N ALA A 428 -11.76 -17.44 -13.26
CA ALA A 428 -13.13 -17.75 -13.66
C ALA A 428 -13.39 -19.25 -13.63
N TYR A 429 -14.63 -19.66 -13.42
CA TYR A 429 -15.00 -21.06 -13.32
C TYR A 429 -16.47 -21.31 -13.66
N SER A 430 -16.78 -22.58 -13.93
CA SER A 430 -18.16 -23.07 -13.80
C SER A 430 -18.47 -23.17 -12.32
N GLU A 431 -19.58 -22.57 -11.91
CA GLU A 431 -19.91 -22.43 -10.51
C GLU A 431 -20.37 -23.73 -9.88
N LEU A 432 -19.95 -23.96 -8.63
CA LEU A 432 -20.54 -25.01 -7.82
C LEU A 432 -21.95 -24.59 -7.41
N VAL A 433 -22.95 -25.26 -7.99
CA VAL A 433 -24.38 -25.01 -7.74
C VAL A 433 -25.07 -26.14 -6.97
N ASP A 434 -24.31 -27.19 -6.60
CA ASP A 434 -24.79 -28.28 -5.74
C ASP A 434 -24.67 -27.86 -4.26
N PRO A 435 -25.80 -27.65 -3.54
CA PRO A 435 -25.77 -27.23 -2.14
C PRO A 435 -25.14 -28.27 -1.21
N ILE A 436 -25.19 -29.56 -1.55
CA ILE A 436 -24.66 -30.64 -0.71
C ILE A 436 -23.12 -30.63 -0.78
N ASP A 437 -22.55 -30.55 -1.99
CA ASP A 437 -21.09 -30.40 -2.16
C ASP A 437 -20.61 -29.08 -1.55
N GLN A 438 -21.32 -27.97 -1.80
CA GLN A 438 -20.93 -26.67 -1.24
C GLN A 438 -20.91 -26.66 0.29
N ARG A 439 -21.88 -27.31 0.96
CA ARG A 439 -21.88 -27.47 2.41
C ARG A 439 -20.65 -28.25 2.89
N GLN A 440 -20.34 -29.39 2.26
CA GLN A 440 -19.16 -30.19 2.62
C GLN A 440 -17.86 -29.38 2.51
N ARG A 441 -17.76 -28.52 1.48
CA ARG A 441 -16.60 -27.64 1.30
C ARG A 441 -16.55 -26.52 2.33
N PHE A 442 -17.66 -25.89 2.67
CA PHE A 442 -17.69 -24.92 3.76
C PHE A 442 -17.35 -25.54 5.11
N GLU A 443 -17.83 -26.75 5.40
CA GLU A 443 -17.47 -27.47 6.64
C GLU A 443 -15.97 -27.78 6.68
N ALA A 444 -15.37 -28.19 5.55
CA ALA A 444 -13.93 -28.39 5.45
C ALA A 444 -13.14 -27.08 5.67
N GLN A 445 -13.61 -25.96 5.10
CA GLN A 445 -13.00 -24.63 5.29
C GLN A 445 -13.16 -24.13 6.73
N ALA A 446 -14.34 -24.27 7.33
CA ALA A 446 -14.57 -23.91 8.72
C ALA A 446 -13.70 -24.76 9.68
N SER A 447 -13.47 -26.03 9.37
CA SER A 447 -12.54 -26.88 10.11
C SER A 447 -11.08 -26.42 9.93
N ALA A 448 -10.68 -25.99 8.73
CA ALA A 448 -9.36 -25.43 8.50
C ALA A 448 -9.16 -24.14 9.30
N ARG A 449 -10.17 -23.26 9.31
CA ARG A 449 -10.18 -22.03 10.11
C ARG A 449 -10.06 -22.29 11.61
N ALA A 450 -10.80 -23.26 12.14
CA ALA A 450 -10.67 -23.68 13.53
C ALA A 450 -9.29 -24.27 13.84
N GLY A 451 -8.55 -24.70 12.82
CA GLY A 451 -7.16 -25.16 12.90
C GLY A 451 -6.11 -24.06 12.71
N GLY A 452 -6.50 -22.77 12.63
CA GLY A 452 -5.58 -21.63 12.49
C GLY A 452 -5.31 -21.18 11.06
N ASP A 453 -6.29 -21.28 10.16
CA ASP A 453 -6.26 -20.66 8.83
C ASP A 453 -7.24 -19.47 8.80
N ASP A 454 -6.79 -18.26 9.12
CA ASP A 454 -7.69 -17.09 9.20
C ASP A 454 -8.29 -16.66 7.83
N GLU A 455 -7.76 -17.15 6.71
CA GLU A 455 -8.28 -16.86 5.37
C GLU A 455 -9.42 -17.80 4.97
N ALA A 456 -9.61 -18.90 5.69
CA ALA A 456 -10.63 -19.88 5.38
C ALA A 456 -12.06 -19.36 5.63
N LEU A 457 -12.99 -19.87 4.82
CA LEU A 457 -14.39 -19.44 4.80
C LEU A 457 -15.17 -19.95 6.02
N GLU A 458 -16.10 -19.11 6.50
CA GLU A 458 -17.16 -19.53 7.41
C GLU A 458 -18.31 -20.21 6.64
N VAL A 459 -19.14 -20.98 7.35
CA VAL A 459 -20.37 -21.52 6.77
C VAL A 459 -21.41 -20.41 6.60
N ASP A 460 -21.73 -20.12 5.34
CA ASP A 460 -22.79 -19.18 4.95
C ASP A 460 -24.12 -19.89 4.75
N GLU A 461 -24.89 -20.00 5.84
CA GLU A 461 -26.18 -20.70 5.85
C GLU A 461 -27.26 -19.99 5.01
N ASP A 462 -27.19 -18.67 4.82
CA ASP A 462 -28.18 -17.97 3.99
C ASP A 462 -27.88 -18.20 2.50
N TYR A 463 -26.59 -18.22 2.12
CA TYR A 463 -26.20 -18.61 0.77
C TYR A 463 -26.53 -20.07 0.46
N LEU A 464 -26.26 -21.01 1.39
CA LEU A 464 -26.66 -22.42 1.21
C LEU A 464 -28.18 -22.57 1.06
N ARG A 465 -28.97 -21.85 1.85
CA ARG A 465 -30.43 -21.83 1.70
C ARG A 465 -30.86 -21.35 0.32
N CYS A 466 -30.19 -20.33 -0.23
CA CYS A 466 -30.44 -19.88 -1.59
C CYS A 466 -30.14 -21.00 -2.61
N MET A 467 -29.02 -21.71 -2.46
CA MET A 467 -28.68 -22.84 -3.33
C MET A 467 -29.73 -23.97 -3.26
N GLU A 468 -30.28 -24.24 -2.08
CA GLU A 468 -31.35 -25.23 -1.88
C GLU A 468 -32.66 -24.86 -2.57
N HIS A 469 -32.90 -23.58 -2.86
CA HIS A 469 -34.01 -23.14 -3.71
C HIS A 469 -33.76 -23.37 -5.21
N GLY A 470 -32.57 -23.83 -5.57
CA GLY A 470 -32.15 -24.14 -6.93
C GLY A 470 -31.39 -22.99 -7.57
N MET A 471 -30.18 -23.30 -8.03
CA MET A 471 -29.37 -22.41 -8.86
C MET A 471 -29.21 -23.02 -10.26
N PRO A 472 -29.36 -22.24 -11.35
CA PRO A 472 -29.07 -22.75 -12.68
C PRO A 472 -27.56 -23.03 -12.81
N PRO A 473 -27.14 -23.94 -13.70
CA PRO A 473 -25.72 -24.01 -14.05
C PRO A 473 -25.28 -22.62 -14.52
N MET A 474 -24.13 -22.15 -14.07
CA MET A 474 -23.65 -20.81 -14.40
C MET A 474 -22.12 -20.77 -14.40
N SER A 475 -21.55 -19.74 -15.02
CA SER A 475 -20.13 -19.46 -14.93
C SER A 475 -19.90 -18.05 -14.40
N GLY A 476 -19.01 -17.94 -13.42
CA GLY A 476 -18.54 -16.69 -12.86
C GLY A 476 -17.14 -16.32 -13.34
N TRP A 477 -16.85 -15.03 -13.25
CA TRP A 477 -15.60 -14.43 -13.69
C TRP A 477 -15.21 -13.29 -12.76
N GLY A 478 -13.92 -13.15 -12.49
CA GLY A 478 -13.37 -12.06 -11.70
C GLY A 478 -12.05 -11.51 -12.26
N MET A 479 -11.91 -10.18 -12.26
CA MET A 479 -10.67 -9.48 -12.64
C MET A 479 -10.38 -8.33 -11.68
N GLY A 480 -9.17 -8.35 -11.11
CA GLY A 480 -8.63 -7.18 -10.42
C GLY A 480 -8.27 -6.11 -11.44
N LEU A 481 -9.10 -5.06 -11.54
CA LEU A 481 -8.98 -4.03 -12.55
C LEU A 481 -7.62 -3.33 -12.53
N GLU A 482 -7.06 -3.08 -11.34
CA GLU A 482 -5.74 -2.46 -11.20
C GLU A 482 -4.64 -3.29 -11.84
N ARG A 483 -4.68 -4.62 -11.78
CA ARG A 483 -3.64 -5.46 -12.41
C ARG A 483 -3.65 -5.32 -13.92
N PHE A 484 -4.84 -5.36 -14.54
CA PHE A 484 -4.96 -5.18 -15.99
C PHE A 484 -4.51 -3.78 -16.42
N LEU A 485 -4.94 -2.74 -15.70
CA LEU A 485 -4.54 -1.36 -16.00
C LEU A 485 -3.04 -1.14 -15.83
N ALA A 486 -2.44 -1.71 -14.79
CA ALA A 486 -1.00 -1.62 -14.56
C ALA A 486 -0.22 -2.31 -15.68
N LEU A 487 -0.73 -3.45 -16.18
CA LEU A 487 -0.16 -4.16 -17.33
C LEU A 487 -0.15 -3.27 -18.59
N VAL A 488 -1.32 -2.79 -19.03
CA VAL A 488 -1.47 -2.02 -20.28
C VAL A 488 -0.94 -0.59 -20.21
N THR A 489 -0.54 -0.13 -19.03
CA THR A 489 0.07 1.21 -18.84
C THR A 489 1.50 1.15 -18.33
N ASP A 490 2.15 -0.02 -18.43
CA ASP A 490 3.57 -0.23 -18.08
C ASP A 490 3.90 0.24 -16.66
N GLN A 491 3.17 -0.26 -15.66
CA GLN A 491 3.37 0.05 -14.25
C GLN A 491 3.65 -1.21 -13.43
N ASP A 492 4.83 -1.29 -12.81
CA ASP A 492 5.19 -2.38 -11.90
C ASP A 492 4.51 -2.30 -10.52
N ASN A 493 3.87 -1.16 -10.22
CA ASN A 493 3.23 -0.90 -8.93
C ASN A 493 1.76 -0.50 -9.14
N LEU A 494 0.84 -1.29 -8.59
CA LEU A 494 -0.61 -1.06 -8.71
C LEU A 494 -1.05 0.31 -8.16
N ARG A 495 -0.31 0.89 -7.21
CA ARG A 495 -0.60 2.24 -6.69
C ARG A 495 -0.49 3.33 -7.76
N GLU A 496 0.21 3.08 -8.87
CA GLU A 496 0.29 4.04 -9.97
C GLU A 496 -1.00 4.14 -10.77
N VAL A 497 -1.86 3.12 -10.74
CA VAL A 497 -3.17 3.13 -11.39
C VAL A 497 -4.33 3.41 -10.42
N VAL A 498 -3.99 3.82 -9.19
CA VAL A 498 -4.92 4.31 -8.16
C VAL A 498 -4.66 5.79 -7.91
N LEU A 499 -5.72 6.61 -7.93
CA LEU A 499 -5.57 8.07 -7.74
C LEU A 499 -4.99 8.38 -6.36
N PHE A 500 -5.62 7.85 -5.31
CA PHE A 500 -5.25 8.11 -3.93
C PHE A 500 -5.04 6.77 -3.21
N PRO A 501 -3.91 6.08 -3.44
CA PRO A 501 -3.61 4.85 -2.74
C PRO A 501 -3.49 5.13 -1.23
N LEU A 502 -3.87 4.16 -0.39
CA LEU A 502 -3.66 4.25 1.05
C LEU A 502 -2.15 4.31 1.33
N MET A 503 -1.73 5.33 2.09
CA MET A 503 -0.34 5.55 2.48
C MET A 503 -0.26 5.70 3.99
N ARG A 504 0.85 5.23 4.58
CA ARG A 504 1.14 5.48 5.99
C ARG A 504 1.18 6.99 6.26
N PRO A 505 0.52 7.54 7.30
CA PRO A 505 0.57 8.97 7.60
C PRO A 505 2.00 9.51 7.79
N LEU A 506 2.24 10.78 7.44
CA LEU A 506 3.50 11.47 7.72
C LEU A 506 3.44 12.06 9.14
N GLY A 507 4.44 11.82 9.99
CA GLY A 507 4.54 12.43 11.32
C GLY A 507 3.87 11.65 12.46
N HIS A 508 3.21 10.53 12.15
CA HIS A 508 3.38 9.39 13.04
C HIS A 508 4.79 8.89 12.76
N GLY A 509 5.61 8.73 13.80
CA GLY A 509 6.80 7.89 13.69
C GLY A 509 6.40 6.58 13.02
N ALA A 510 7.34 5.92 12.37
CA ALA A 510 7.11 4.58 11.89
C ALA A 510 6.91 3.64 13.09
N GLU A 511 5.77 3.73 13.78
CA GLU A 511 5.18 2.62 14.51
C GLU A 511 5.11 1.48 13.51
N ALA A 512 5.74 0.38 13.89
CA ALA A 512 5.66 -0.86 13.14
C ALA A 512 4.19 -1.10 12.80
N ALA A 513 3.91 -1.36 11.52
CA ALA A 513 2.64 -2.00 11.22
C ALA A 513 2.66 -3.31 12.03
N PRO A 514 1.59 -3.66 12.75
CA PRO A 514 1.55 -4.95 13.42
C PRO A 514 1.75 -6.02 12.35
N GLU A 515 2.78 -6.83 12.52
CA GLU A 515 2.77 -8.15 11.90
C GLU A 515 1.52 -8.84 12.45
N GLY A 516 0.63 -9.24 11.54
CA GLY A 516 -0.61 -9.88 11.93
C GLY A 516 -0.31 -11.16 12.68
N ASP A 517 -0.88 -11.29 13.88
CA ASP A 517 -1.05 -12.56 14.54
C ASP A 517 -2.53 -12.92 14.61
N GLU A 518 -2.77 -14.20 14.41
CA GLU A 518 -4.05 -14.87 14.27
C GLU A 518 -4.53 -15.36 15.64
N GLY A 519 -5.76 -14.99 16.01
CA GLY A 519 -6.64 -15.69 16.96
C GLY A 519 -6.13 -16.11 18.35
N THR A 520 -6.75 -15.58 19.42
CA THR A 520 -7.97 -16.15 20.01
C THR A 520 -8.36 -15.45 21.32
N ALA A 521 -9.62 -15.04 21.45
CA ALA A 521 -10.25 -14.93 22.77
C ALA A 521 -11.74 -15.25 22.67
N THR A 522 -12.07 -16.39 23.27
CA THR A 522 -13.42 -16.85 23.58
C THR A 522 -14.16 -15.89 24.51
N ARG A 523 -15.47 -15.79 24.29
CA ARG A 523 -16.46 -15.04 25.08
C ARG A 523 -16.50 -15.46 26.55
N GLU A 524 -16.74 -14.50 27.43
CA GLU A 524 -17.77 -14.62 28.47
C GLU A 524 -18.43 -13.25 28.74
N ALA A 525 -19.75 -13.29 28.91
CA ALA A 525 -20.63 -12.14 28.97
C ALA A 525 -20.89 -11.67 30.41
N ALA A 526 -20.93 -10.36 30.63
CA ALA A 526 -21.73 -9.75 31.69
C ALA A 526 -22.13 -8.32 31.29
N ALA A 527 -23.44 -8.10 31.19
CA ALA A 527 -24.07 -6.83 30.86
C ALA A 527 -24.29 -5.95 32.10
N ALA A 528 -24.09 -4.64 31.99
CA ALA A 528 -24.99 -3.58 32.47
C ALA A 528 -24.42 -2.17 32.15
N PRO A 529 -25.26 -1.13 31.96
CA PRO A 529 -24.95 0.06 31.17
C PRO A 529 -24.51 1.24 32.04
N VAL A 530 -23.61 2.10 31.54
CA VAL A 530 -23.48 3.48 32.05
C VAL A 530 -23.15 4.46 30.92
N GLU A 531 -23.83 5.60 31.01
CA GLU A 531 -23.98 6.74 30.11
C GLU A 531 -22.70 7.36 29.52
N SER A 532 -22.93 8.00 28.37
CA SER A 532 -22.05 8.94 27.71
C SER A 532 -21.56 10.07 28.64
N ALA A 533 -20.25 10.23 28.73
CA ALA A 533 -19.63 11.54 28.88
C ALA A 533 -18.22 11.47 28.31
N VAL A 534 -17.94 12.29 27.29
CA VAL A 534 -16.58 12.66 26.94
C VAL A 534 -16.13 13.72 27.96
N PRO A 535 -14.98 13.53 28.62
CA PRO A 535 -14.14 14.65 28.97
C PRO A 535 -12.72 14.48 28.40
N SER A 536 -12.23 15.55 27.78
CA SER A 536 -10.82 15.79 27.53
C SER A 536 -10.06 16.03 28.84
N SER A 537 -9.00 15.26 29.15
CA SER A 537 -7.87 15.66 30.02
C SER A 537 -6.77 14.55 30.12
N PRO A 538 -5.55 14.86 30.63
CA PRO A 538 -4.25 14.38 30.16
C PRO A 538 -3.74 13.10 30.84
N ALA A 539 -2.63 12.54 30.32
CA ALA A 539 -1.71 11.56 30.92
C ALA A 539 -2.23 10.82 32.17
N THR A 540 -2.67 9.57 31.98
CA THR A 540 -2.84 8.64 33.11
C THR A 540 -1.46 8.11 33.48
N SER A 541 -0.95 8.58 34.62
CA SER A 541 0.43 8.43 35.09
C SER A 541 0.71 7.04 35.66
N ILE A 542 1.43 6.19 34.92
CA ILE A 542 2.17 5.08 35.52
C ILE A 542 3.27 5.70 36.39
N ASP A 543 3.23 5.44 37.70
CA ASP A 543 4.23 5.98 38.62
C ASP A 543 5.57 5.24 38.43
N VAL A 544 6.58 6.01 38.05
CA VAL A 544 7.96 5.56 37.87
C VAL A 544 8.95 6.35 38.73
N SER A 545 8.44 7.11 39.71
CA SER A 545 9.27 7.89 40.63
C SER A 545 10.21 7.02 41.47
N ASP A 546 9.86 5.75 41.68
CA ASP A 546 10.65 4.73 42.37
C ASP A 546 11.88 4.25 41.58
N ILE A 547 11.82 4.32 40.24
CA ILE A 547 12.90 3.87 39.35
C ILE A 547 13.65 5.02 38.66
N ALA A 548 13.11 6.23 38.58
CA ALA A 548 13.68 7.37 37.85
C ALA A 548 15.13 7.76 38.24
N GLY A 549 15.60 7.33 39.42
CA GLY A 549 16.98 7.52 39.89
C GLY A 549 17.77 6.23 40.10
N ALA A 550 17.29 5.09 39.60
CA ALA A 550 17.84 3.77 39.88
C ALA A 550 18.90 3.28 38.87
N ALA A 551 19.37 4.14 37.94
CA ALA A 551 20.39 3.80 36.95
C ALA A 551 21.63 3.17 37.59
N ALA A 552 22.10 2.04 37.06
CA ALA A 552 23.26 1.32 37.59
C ALA A 552 24.07 0.68 36.46
N ASP A 553 25.40 0.64 36.62
CA ASP A 553 26.29 0.08 35.60
C ASP A 553 26.19 -1.46 35.48
N ASP A 554 25.69 -2.14 36.52
CA ASP A 554 25.45 -3.58 36.55
C ASP A 554 24.41 -3.93 37.62
N VAL A 555 23.81 -5.13 37.52
CA VAL A 555 22.85 -5.66 38.49
C VAL A 555 23.28 -7.06 38.94
N ALA A 556 23.72 -7.16 40.19
CA ALA A 556 24.24 -8.41 40.75
C ALA A 556 23.14 -9.46 40.97
N ASP A 557 21.93 -9.02 41.34
CA ASP A 557 20.76 -9.86 41.55
C ASP A 557 19.54 -9.16 40.96
N LEU A 558 18.86 -9.84 40.03
CA LEU A 558 17.67 -9.31 39.35
C LEU A 558 16.40 -9.42 40.19
N GLY A 559 16.40 -10.19 41.29
CA GLY A 559 15.19 -10.48 42.07
C GLY A 559 14.25 -11.51 41.42
N ILE A 560 14.47 -11.84 40.14
CA ILE A 560 13.78 -12.90 39.40
C ILE A 560 14.79 -13.90 38.83
N ASP A 561 14.39 -15.17 38.72
CA ASP A 561 15.18 -16.22 38.08
C ASP A 561 14.86 -16.37 36.58
N GLU A 562 15.69 -17.13 35.86
CA GLU A 562 15.55 -17.34 34.42
C GLU A 562 14.22 -18.02 34.05
N SER A 563 13.67 -18.86 34.95
CA SER A 563 12.39 -19.51 34.73
C SER A 563 11.23 -18.52 34.78
N THR A 564 11.28 -17.57 35.71
CA THR A 564 10.32 -16.48 35.85
C THR A 564 10.42 -15.52 34.67
N ALA A 565 11.65 -15.14 34.27
CA ALA A 565 11.87 -14.31 33.09
C ALA A 565 11.34 -14.98 31.81
N ARG A 566 11.55 -16.29 31.65
CA ARG A 566 11.02 -17.05 30.51
C ARG A 566 9.50 -17.14 30.53
N ALA A 567 8.91 -17.38 31.69
CA ALA A 567 7.45 -17.41 31.84
C ALA A 567 6.81 -16.05 31.47
N LEU A 568 7.38 -14.94 31.96
CA LEU A 568 6.92 -13.60 31.60
C LEU A 568 7.07 -13.34 30.10
N PHE A 569 8.21 -13.68 29.51
CA PHE A 569 8.44 -13.57 28.08
C PHE A 569 7.42 -14.38 27.27
N ASP A 570 7.16 -15.63 27.66
CA ASP A 570 6.22 -16.50 26.98
C ASP A 570 4.76 -16.05 27.16
N GLU A 571 4.43 -15.42 28.27
CA GLU A 571 3.09 -14.90 28.58
C GLU A 571 2.79 -13.57 27.90
N TRP A 572 3.76 -12.66 27.80
CA TRP A 572 3.54 -11.27 27.37
C TRP A 572 3.93 -10.97 25.93
N VAL A 573 4.84 -11.76 25.36
CA VAL A 573 5.31 -11.56 23.98
C VAL A 573 4.63 -12.59 23.09
N GLU A 574 3.82 -12.16 22.14
CA GLU A 574 3.00 -13.02 21.28
C GLU A 574 3.66 -13.12 19.89
N THR A 575 4.06 -11.98 19.33
CA THR A 575 4.53 -11.87 17.94
C THR A 575 5.85 -12.64 17.71
N PRO A 576 5.91 -13.59 16.75
CA PRO A 576 7.12 -14.38 16.47
C PRO A 576 8.36 -13.55 16.07
N SER A 577 8.19 -12.43 15.35
CA SER A 577 9.30 -11.54 15.01
C SER A 577 9.83 -10.78 16.21
N LEU A 578 8.95 -10.29 17.10
CA LEU A 578 9.33 -9.63 18.34
C LEU A 578 10.08 -10.61 19.26
N ARG A 579 9.57 -11.84 19.39
CA ARG A 579 10.26 -12.91 20.12
C ARG A 579 11.68 -13.14 19.60
N ARG A 580 11.86 -13.25 18.27
CA ARG A 580 13.18 -13.37 17.65
C ARG A 580 14.07 -12.16 17.91
N GLN A 581 13.52 -10.95 17.80
CA GLN A 581 14.28 -9.71 18.06
C GLN A 581 14.76 -9.65 19.51
N MET A 582 13.89 -9.95 20.48
CA MET A 582 14.23 -9.95 21.91
C MET A 582 15.23 -11.05 22.26
N GLU A 583 15.13 -12.22 21.64
CA GLU A 583 16.12 -13.28 21.78
C GLU A 583 17.49 -12.90 21.18
N MET A 584 17.51 -12.21 20.04
CA MET A 584 18.75 -11.65 19.49
C MET A 584 19.35 -10.58 20.42
N THR A 585 18.51 -9.69 20.98
CA THR A 585 18.95 -8.68 21.95
C THR A 585 19.52 -9.33 23.22
N ARG A 586 18.90 -10.40 23.73
CA ARG A 586 19.43 -11.21 24.83
C ARG A 586 20.85 -11.70 24.54
N VAL A 587 21.09 -12.25 23.34
CA VAL A 587 22.42 -12.76 22.94
C VAL A 587 23.46 -11.64 22.91
N VAL A 588 23.13 -10.49 22.32
CA VAL A 588 24.05 -9.33 22.24
C VAL A 588 24.33 -8.75 23.63
N MET A 589 23.31 -8.63 24.48
CA MET A 589 23.45 -8.17 25.87
C MET A 589 24.37 -9.07 26.68
N GLY A 590 24.27 -10.39 26.53
CA GLY A 590 25.19 -11.32 27.19
C GLY A 590 26.65 -11.15 26.73
N ALA A 591 26.87 -10.87 25.44
CA ALA A 591 28.20 -10.59 24.92
C ALA A 591 28.79 -9.27 25.45
N LEU A 592 27.97 -8.22 25.57
CA LEU A 592 28.38 -6.96 26.19
C LEU A 592 28.70 -7.10 27.67
N ALA A 593 27.92 -7.91 28.40
CA ALA A 593 28.19 -8.18 29.82
C ALA A 593 29.55 -8.85 30.02
N ARG A 594 29.86 -9.87 29.21
CA ARG A 594 31.20 -10.51 29.20
C ARG A 594 32.31 -9.52 28.87
N HIS A 595 32.10 -8.64 27.89
CA HIS A 595 33.07 -7.62 27.51
C HIS A 595 33.38 -6.67 28.68
N ARG A 596 32.38 -6.37 29.52
CA ARG A 596 32.51 -5.44 30.66
C ARG A 596 32.81 -6.10 32.00
N GLY A 597 32.82 -7.43 32.08
CA GLY A 597 32.94 -8.15 33.35
C GLY A 597 31.72 -7.96 34.26
N ALA A 598 30.55 -7.74 33.67
CA ALA A 598 29.26 -7.58 34.34
C ALA A 598 28.53 -8.92 34.49
N ASN A 599 27.39 -8.92 35.20
CA ASN A 599 26.57 -10.12 35.35
C ASN A 599 25.89 -10.52 34.04
N GLU A 600 26.48 -11.50 33.33
CA GLU A 600 25.96 -12.00 32.05
C GLU A 600 24.51 -12.47 32.12
N LEU A 601 24.15 -13.23 33.15
CA LEU A 601 22.80 -13.79 33.28
C LEU A 601 21.77 -12.66 33.44
N ALA A 602 22.10 -11.65 34.25
CA ALA A 602 21.23 -10.49 34.45
C ALA A 602 21.02 -9.70 33.14
N TRP A 603 22.09 -9.42 32.41
CA TRP A 603 22.01 -8.66 31.15
C TRP A 603 21.24 -9.42 30.07
N ARG A 604 21.39 -10.75 30.02
CA ARG A 604 20.60 -11.60 29.12
C ARG A 604 19.10 -11.50 29.47
N MET A 605 18.73 -11.67 30.73
CA MET A 605 17.32 -11.57 31.14
C MET A 605 16.73 -10.17 30.86
N ILE A 606 17.49 -9.09 31.09
CA ILE A 606 17.07 -7.73 30.73
C ILE A 606 16.85 -7.61 29.21
N GLY A 607 17.79 -8.08 28.40
CA GLY A 607 17.64 -8.10 26.94
C GLY A 607 16.46 -8.95 26.47
N LEU A 608 16.10 -10.01 27.19
CA LEU A 608 14.94 -10.84 26.89
C LEU A 608 13.61 -10.14 27.24
N LEU A 609 13.60 -9.24 28.23
CA LEU A 609 12.38 -8.64 28.77
C LEU A 609 12.17 -7.17 28.38
N HIS A 610 13.10 -6.55 27.64
CA HIS A 610 13.07 -5.09 27.43
C HIS A 610 11.82 -4.57 26.70
N ASN A 611 11.22 -5.33 25.80
CA ASN A 611 10.01 -4.93 25.07
C ASN A 611 8.80 -5.79 25.49
N LEU A 612 8.73 -6.19 26.77
CA LEU A 612 7.71 -7.11 27.29
C LEU A 612 6.27 -6.65 27.01
N ASP A 613 6.03 -5.34 27.06
CA ASP A 613 4.72 -4.74 26.83
C ASP A 613 4.42 -4.42 25.36
N TYR A 614 5.39 -4.56 24.47
CA TYR A 614 5.29 -4.01 23.12
C TYR A 614 4.14 -4.58 22.30
N ASP A 615 3.75 -5.85 22.48
CA ASP A 615 2.59 -6.42 21.77
C ASP A 615 1.25 -5.84 22.25
N ARG A 616 1.19 -5.35 23.48
CA ARG A 616 -0.04 -4.89 24.16
C ARG A 616 -0.15 -3.37 24.30
N GLU A 617 0.98 -2.66 24.34
CA GLU A 617 1.05 -1.21 24.40
C GLU A 617 1.84 -0.69 23.20
N LYS A 618 1.19 0.14 22.38
CA LYS A 618 1.77 0.70 21.15
C LYS A 618 2.02 2.20 21.26
N ASP A 619 1.49 2.87 22.28
CA ASP A 619 1.77 4.29 22.52
C ASP A 619 3.23 4.48 22.94
N PRO A 620 4.07 5.19 22.16
CA PRO A 620 5.49 5.37 22.48
C PRO A 620 5.74 6.08 23.82
N GLN A 621 4.78 6.88 24.30
CA GLN A 621 4.89 7.57 25.61
C GLN A 621 4.55 6.66 26.79
N ARG A 622 4.00 5.48 26.52
CA ARG A 622 3.61 4.47 27.52
C ARG A 622 4.39 3.16 27.39
N HIS A 623 4.93 2.89 26.21
CA HIS A 623 5.86 1.79 25.97
C HIS A 623 7.00 1.81 26.98
N THR A 624 7.37 0.63 27.48
CA THR A 624 8.28 0.35 28.61
C THR A 624 7.75 0.69 30.00
N LEU A 625 6.80 1.63 30.14
CA LEU A 625 6.19 1.94 31.44
C LEU A 625 5.23 0.84 31.88
N VAL A 626 4.51 0.21 30.94
CA VAL A 626 3.64 -0.94 31.25
C VAL A 626 4.51 -2.16 31.60
N ALA A 627 5.61 -2.38 30.86
CA ALA A 627 6.59 -3.41 31.23
C ALA A 627 7.14 -3.18 32.65
N ALA A 628 7.38 -1.92 33.04
CA ALA A 628 7.86 -1.59 34.38
C ALA A 628 6.90 -2.02 35.49
N GLU A 629 5.58 -1.89 35.31
CA GLU A 629 4.59 -2.38 36.28
C GLU A 629 4.65 -3.90 36.44
N VAL A 630 4.64 -4.63 35.33
CA VAL A 630 4.68 -6.10 35.31
C VAL A 630 5.96 -6.63 35.97
N LEU A 631 7.09 -6.04 35.61
CA LEU A 631 8.40 -6.45 36.13
C LEU A 631 8.56 -6.08 37.61
N ARG A 632 7.99 -4.95 38.04
CA ARG A 632 7.94 -4.56 39.45
C ARG A 632 7.12 -5.56 40.26
N ASP A 633 5.97 -5.96 39.77
CA ASP A 633 5.10 -6.95 40.44
C ASP A 633 5.74 -8.34 40.50
N ALA A 634 6.54 -8.70 39.49
CA ALA A 634 7.35 -9.91 39.49
C ALA A 634 8.56 -9.83 40.47
N GLY A 635 8.84 -8.68 41.07
CA GLY A 635 9.94 -8.48 42.01
C GLY A 635 11.28 -8.16 41.35
N MET A 636 11.28 -7.69 40.10
CA MET A 636 12.52 -7.35 39.38
C MET A 636 13.20 -6.12 39.99
N HIS A 637 14.54 -6.14 40.01
CA HIS A 637 15.35 -5.10 40.61
C HIS A 637 15.11 -3.72 39.94
N PRO A 638 14.90 -2.63 40.71
CA PRO A 638 14.59 -1.29 40.18
C PRO A 638 15.56 -0.77 39.11
N ALA A 639 16.86 -1.03 39.25
CA ALA A 639 17.87 -0.65 38.25
C ALA A 639 17.72 -1.36 36.90
N ALA A 640 17.23 -2.61 36.91
CA ALA A 640 16.98 -3.37 35.70
C ALA A 640 15.71 -2.86 34.99
N ILE A 641 14.69 -2.53 35.78
CA ILE A 641 13.47 -1.87 35.28
C ILE A 641 13.81 -0.48 34.71
N HIS A 642 14.64 0.31 35.40
CA HIS A 642 15.13 1.59 34.88
C HIS A 642 15.79 1.43 33.51
N ALA A 643 16.68 0.45 33.34
CA ALA A 643 17.35 0.22 32.07
C ALA A 643 16.35 -0.12 30.95
N ILE A 644 15.33 -0.93 31.25
CA ILE A 644 14.22 -1.26 30.35
C ILE A 644 13.36 -0.04 30.03
N CYS A 645 13.22 0.94 30.91
CA CYS A 645 12.55 2.19 30.52
C CYS A 645 13.48 3.10 29.72
N ALA A 646 14.76 3.13 30.06
CA ALA A 646 15.74 4.06 29.51
C ALA A 646 16.12 3.78 28.05
N HIS A 647 15.86 2.59 27.49
CA HIS A 647 16.03 2.39 26.04
C HIS A 647 14.98 3.13 25.21
N ASN A 648 13.86 3.52 25.83
CA ASN A 648 12.82 4.38 25.26
C ASN A 648 12.88 5.83 25.78
N ASP A 649 14.02 6.27 26.35
CA ASP A 649 14.17 7.55 27.05
C ASP A 649 13.68 8.78 26.26
N LYS A 650 13.87 8.79 24.94
CA LYS A 650 13.42 9.88 24.05
C LYS A 650 11.91 10.13 24.07
N ASN A 651 11.10 9.12 24.39
CA ASN A 651 9.64 9.21 24.44
C ASN A 651 9.10 9.40 25.87
N LEU A 652 9.98 9.38 26.89
CA LEU A 652 9.62 9.46 28.31
C LEU A 652 9.98 10.81 28.94
N GLU A 653 9.97 11.88 28.14
CA GLU A 653 10.30 13.24 28.62
C GLU A 653 9.38 13.65 29.78
N GLY A 654 9.97 14.08 30.90
CA GLY A 654 9.25 14.48 32.10
C GLY A 654 9.05 13.38 33.16
N THR A 655 9.40 12.12 32.87
CA THR A 655 9.36 11.01 33.85
C THR A 655 10.59 10.97 34.79
N GLY A 656 11.69 11.61 34.38
CA GLY A 656 12.98 11.54 35.07
C GLY A 656 13.87 10.36 34.63
N ILE A 657 13.34 9.42 33.85
CA ILE A 657 14.10 8.30 33.29
C ILE A 657 14.95 8.80 32.12
N THR A 658 16.27 8.59 32.22
CA THR A 658 17.22 9.00 31.18
C THR A 658 18.33 7.96 31.03
N CYS A 659 18.77 7.69 29.80
CA CYS A 659 19.86 6.75 29.56
C CYS A 659 21.19 7.34 30.07
N THR A 660 21.71 6.82 31.19
CA THR A 660 22.88 7.40 31.87
C THR A 660 23.94 6.39 32.30
N SER A 661 23.55 5.17 32.63
CA SER A 661 24.45 4.12 33.11
C SER A 661 25.00 3.23 31.98
N ALA A 662 26.01 2.40 32.29
CA ALA A 662 26.51 1.42 31.32
C ALA A 662 25.44 0.39 30.92
N LEU A 663 24.53 0.02 31.81
CA LEU A 663 23.45 -0.93 31.51
C LEU A 663 22.41 -0.31 30.55
N ASP A 664 22.04 0.96 30.77
CA ASP A 664 21.09 1.67 29.89
C ASP A 664 21.65 1.79 28.46
N HIS A 665 22.92 2.19 28.35
CA HIS A 665 23.62 2.31 27.07
C HIS A 665 23.74 0.96 26.36
N ALA A 666 23.99 -0.12 27.11
CA ALA A 666 24.09 -1.47 26.57
C ALA A 666 22.77 -1.95 25.97
N LEU A 667 21.66 -1.77 26.69
CA LEU A 667 20.36 -2.21 26.19
C LEU A 667 19.92 -1.39 24.97
N SER A 668 20.00 -0.06 25.06
CA SER A 668 19.67 0.85 23.96
C SER A 668 20.46 0.53 22.68
N ALA A 669 21.77 0.32 22.81
CA ALA A 669 22.62 0.01 21.66
C ALA A 669 22.36 -1.39 21.10
N SER A 670 22.04 -2.36 21.96
CA SER A 670 21.77 -3.76 21.57
C SER A 670 20.48 -3.88 20.77
N GLU A 671 19.40 -3.26 21.21
CA GLU A 671 18.13 -3.26 20.47
C GLU A 671 18.31 -2.63 19.07
N ALA A 672 18.90 -1.44 19.02
CA ALA A 672 19.08 -0.72 17.77
C ALA A 672 20.02 -1.45 16.79
N VAL A 673 21.11 -2.07 17.28
CA VAL A 673 22.02 -2.84 16.41
C VAL A 673 21.37 -4.11 15.90
N VAL A 674 20.57 -4.80 16.72
CA VAL A 674 19.81 -5.99 16.31
C VAL A 674 18.85 -5.66 15.18
N GLY A 675 18.12 -4.55 15.27
CA GLY A 675 17.22 -4.08 14.20
C GLY A 675 17.96 -3.86 12.87
N LEU A 676 19.15 -3.24 12.90
CA LEU A 676 19.94 -3.06 11.69
C LEU A 676 20.51 -4.37 11.14
N LEU A 677 21.01 -5.25 12.01
CA LEU A 677 21.58 -6.54 11.63
C LEU A 677 20.52 -7.47 11.01
N HIS A 678 19.31 -7.46 11.57
CA HIS A 678 18.17 -8.17 11.02
C HIS A 678 17.85 -7.67 9.60
N ALA A 679 17.67 -6.36 9.41
CA ALA A 679 17.41 -5.78 8.09
C ALA A 679 18.56 -6.07 7.10
N ALA A 680 19.81 -6.00 7.57
CA ALA A 680 20.99 -6.30 6.77
C ALA A 680 21.11 -7.78 6.36
N ALA A 681 20.58 -8.70 7.18
CA ALA A 681 20.50 -10.11 6.85
C ALA A 681 19.42 -10.38 5.78
N GLN A 682 18.26 -9.71 5.85
CA GLN A 682 17.15 -9.92 4.90
C GLN A 682 17.51 -9.64 3.43
N VAL A 683 18.51 -8.80 3.19
CA VAL A 683 19.01 -8.49 1.83
C VAL A 683 20.13 -9.42 1.35
N LEU A 684 20.54 -10.41 2.17
CA LEU A 684 21.47 -11.46 1.76
C LEU A 684 20.71 -12.64 1.14
N PRO A 685 21.29 -13.36 0.16
CA PRO A 685 20.68 -14.57 -0.41
C PRO A 685 20.34 -15.65 0.61
N SER A 686 21.10 -15.74 1.72
CA SER A 686 20.86 -16.69 2.79
C SER A 686 19.87 -16.22 3.85
N LYS A 687 19.54 -14.92 3.87
CA LYS A 687 18.74 -14.25 4.91
C LYS A 687 19.23 -14.45 6.36
N ALA A 688 20.45 -14.95 6.56
CA ALA A 688 20.99 -15.30 7.86
C ALA A 688 22.01 -14.27 8.36
N VAL A 689 21.88 -13.84 9.62
CA VAL A 689 22.87 -12.97 10.29
C VAL A 689 24.25 -13.65 10.32
N ALA A 690 24.28 -14.99 10.35
CA ALA A 690 25.51 -15.78 10.33
C ALA A 690 26.41 -15.51 9.10
N ASP A 691 25.83 -15.09 7.98
CA ASP A 691 26.57 -14.79 6.75
C ASP A 691 26.93 -13.31 6.61
N LEU A 692 26.51 -12.48 7.57
CA LEU A 692 26.78 -11.05 7.54
C LEU A 692 28.25 -10.77 7.87
N LYS A 693 28.86 -9.86 7.09
CA LYS A 693 30.22 -9.37 7.29
C LYS A 693 30.18 -8.01 7.99
N VAL A 694 31.04 -7.81 8.99
CA VAL A 694 31.15 -6.55 9.77
C VAL A 694 31.24 -5.32 8.87
N LYS A 695 32.16 -5.31 7.90
CA LYS A 695 32.30 -4.20 6.93
C LYS A 695 31.02 -3.89 6.16
N SER A 696 30.20 -4.91 5.89
CA SER A 696 28.92 -4.75 5.20
C SER A 696 27.85 -4.15 6.11
N ALA A 697 27.82 -4.54 7.39
CA ALA A 697 26.94 -3.96 8.39
C ALA A 697 27.29 -2.48 8.66
N VAL A 698 28.57 -2.18 8.88
CA VAL A 698 29.07 -0.80 9.09
C VAL A 698 28.79 0.09 7.88
N LYS A 699 28.92 -0.42 6.65
CA LYS A 699 28.57 0.34 5.45
C LYS A 699 27.08 0.71 5.43
N ARG A 700 26.20 -0.22 5.82
CA ARG A 700 24.74 -0.01 5.87
C ARG A 700 24.31 0.91 7.00
N HIS A 701 25.00 0.86 8.15
CA HIS A 701 24.81 1.83 9.22
C HIS A 701 24.97 3.27 8.70
N ARG A 702 26.01 3.52 7.89
CA ARG A 702 26.29 4.85 7.30
C ARG A 702 25.34 5.26 6.17
N ASP A 703 24.48 4.35 5.70
CA ASP A 703 23.46 4.66 4.70
C ASP A 703 22.13 4.97 5.40
N PRO A 704 21.72 6.25 5.51
CA PRO A 704 20.50 6.62 6.23
C PRO A 704 19.22 6.11 5.55
N LYS A 705 19.29 5.69 4.28
CA LYS A 705 18.13 5.14 3.56
C LYS A 705 17.90 3.66 3.84
N PHE A 706 18.94 2.92 4.22
CA PHE A 706 18.86 1.49 4.47
C PHE A 706 18.27 1.21 5.86
N ALA A 707 17.10 0.59 6.00
CA ALA A 707 16.44 0.44 7.31
C ALA A 707 16.29 1.80 8.02
N ALA A 708 15.54 2.71 7.38
CA ALA A 708 15.36 4.09 7.84
C ALA A 708 14.68 4.21 9.22
N THR A 709 14.00 3.15 9.67
CA THR A 709 13.34 3.07 10.99
C THR A 709 14.31 2.80 12.14
N VAL A 710 15.55 2.35 11.87
CA VAL A 710 16.53 2.09 12.92
C VAL A 710 17.16 3.40 13.39
N GLU A 711 17.05 3.67 14.69
CA GLU A 711 17.67 4.80 15.35
C GLU A 711 19.18 4.59 15.52
N ARG A 712 19.96 5.04 14.53
CA ARG A 712 21.43 4.85 14.50
C ARG A 712 22.15 5.52 15.66
N ASP A 713 21.64 6.65 16.13
CA ASP A 713 22.21 7.38 17.28
C ASP A 713 22.19 6.52 18.55
N LEU A 714 21.25 5.57 18.68
CA LEU A 714 21.22 4.63 19.80
C LEU A 714 22.34 3.59 19.69
N ILE A 715 22.72 3.19 18.48
CA ILE A 715 23.86 2.29 18.26
C ILE A 715 25.16 2.98 18.67
N GLU A 716 25.28 4.30 18.45
CA GLU A 716 26.45 5.09 18.85
C GLU A 716 26.62 5.17 20.38
N ARG A 717 25.58 4.87 21.17
CA ARG A 717 25.68 4.72 22.64
C ARG A 717 26.67 3.61 23.04
N SER A 718 27.04 2.69 22.14
CA SER A 718 28.09 1.70 22.39
C SER A 718 29.45 2.32 22.76
N ALA A 719 29.70 3.58 22.37
CA ALA A 719 30.92 4.30 22.73
C ALA A 719 31.06 4.49 24.25
N ALA A 720 29.95 4.67 24.98
CA ALA A 720 29.94 4.75 26.44
C ALA A 720 30.37 3.41 27.11
N LEU A 721 30.29 2.30 26.36
CA LEU A 721 30.73 0.98 26.80
C LEU A 721 32.22 0.72 26.53
N GLY A 722 32.93 1.67 25.92
CA GLY A 722 34.34 1.51 25.53
C GLY A 722 34.54 0.84 24.17
N LEU A 723 33.47 0.66 23.38
CA LEU A 723 33.53 0.00 22.08
C LEU A 723 33.45 1.02 20.94
N SER A 724 34.37 0.91 19.98
CA SER A 724 34.20 1.59 18.69
C SER A 724 33.00 1.00 17.95
N LEU A 725 32.41 1.75 17.02
CA LEU A 725 31.29 1.27 16.21
C LEU A 725 31.62 -0.05 15.51
N GLU A 726 32.82 -0.18 14.92
CA GLU A 726 33.25 -1.41 14.24
C GLU A 726 33.41 -2.58 15.22
N ALA A 727 34.00 -2.33 16.40
CA ALA A 727 34.16 -3.35 17.44
C ALA A 727 32.81 -3.82 18.01
N PHE A 728 31.82 -2.93 18.11
CA PHE A 728 30.48 -3.30 18.56
C PHE A 728 29.75 -4.16 17.52
N TYR A 729 29.82 -3.81 16.24
CA TYR A 729 29.26 -4.65 15.17
C TYR A 729 29.93 -6.03 15.10
N GLU A 730 31.26 -6.09 15.30
CA GLU A 730 31.99 -7.35 15.36
C GLU A 730 31.50 -8.21 16.54
N LEU A 731 31.44 -7.65 17.74
CA LEU A 731 30.94 -8.33 18.93
C LEU A 731 29.51 -8.86 18.75
N ALA A 732 28.59 -8.03 18.23
CA ALA A 732 27.20 -8.42 18.03
C ALA A 732 27.04 -9.54 16.99
N ILE A 733 27.76 -9.44 15.86
CA ILE A 733 27.72 -10.44 14.78
C ILE A 733 28.34 -11.77 15.24
N GLU A 734 29.45 -11.74 15.99
CA GLU A 734 30.08 -12.95 16.51
C GLU A 734 29.21 -13.63 17.57
N ALA A 735 28.57 -12.86 18.46
CA ALA A 735 27.65 -13.39 19.45
C ALA A 735 26.47 -14.13 18.79
N LEU A 736 25.83 -13.50 17.80
CA LEU A 736 24.71 -14.09 17.06
C LEU A 736 25.11 -15.28 16.17
N LYS A 737 26.39 -15.42 15.83
CA LYS A 737 26.92 -16.63 15.16
C LYS A 737 27.14 -17.76 16.14
N ALA A 738 27.64 -17.45 17.34
CA ALA A 738 27.91 -18.42 18.38
C ALA A 738 26.62 -19.00 18.97
N GLU A 739 25.57 -18.19 19.06
CA GLU A 739 24.25 -18.57 19.55
C GLU A 739 23.17 -18.13 18.53
N PRO A 740 22.96 -18.93 17.46
CA PRO A 740 21.96 -18.62 16.44
C PRO A 740 20.55 -18.65 17.03
N VAL A 741 19.77 -17.60 16.75
CA VAL A 741 18.34 -17.51 17.09
C VAL A 741 17.55 -17.95 15.86
N GLY A 742 16.67 -18.96 16.04
CA GLY A 742 15.87 -19.58 14.98
C GLY A 742 14.66 -18.77 14.54
#